data_AF-A0A6G0WM31-F1
#
_entry.id   AF-A0A6G0WM31-F1
#
_cell.length_a   1.000
_cell.length_b   1.000
_cell.length_c   1.000
_cell.angle_alpha   90.00
_cell.angle_beta   90.00
_cell.angle_gamma   90.00
#
_symmetry.space_group_name_H-M   'P 1'
#
loop_
_entity.id
_entity.type
_entity.pdbx_description
1 polymer ?
#
loop_
_entity_poly.entity_id
_entity_poly.type
_entity_poly.pdbx_seq_one_letter_code
_entity_poly.pdbx_strand_id
1 'polypeptide(L)'
;MTSDRLRPIMTTSLTVPGSSSRNNTPRDIPTAIPALKRRVSFTNHGDPDQPIPDKLEDLLEADNVRERPKQQMPPVPRTQETQLQQACQAFDVNRVLSLLQQPPTIESINAVSYDGYTSLFLACTARDDQFAASRVIVEELLRRGASIDIPDGTGCTVLHLSATFGNAGVLGLLLHDPLRVDVVCRSDGETPLHRACRFGHLHCIRLLLEHGASLQATSHALVTPVDVAGLSSTDRDGVFACLAAVQPSIKTLVLHHPDCHDHVTTATHQESPQRIDGILGRLRPFHLLLDVSSDFPFATLAAVRRVHSAKYIDTLKSLHHHVQTNANGVIVLTPRIQVAVQGTALDQAKQDAICDTNFSRGTLKAALRAAGSVCHAIQSVVLGRHRNAFCVVRPPGHHAGWSGLLKDAVSCGFCILNNIMIGAQYALDTFPHVVKKVAIVDFDAHHGNGTQDILEHLPRHNHILFVSLHLYADGFYPGSGHSHDLARNIYNFPLPPVWSASAKEKGSTAFRSRITSVVLPLLAAFQPDLILVSAGFDGCHHDIGNKQHGQRDGAIGLDLTPGDFYWATTQLKQLANVCCQGRLVSVLEGGYGRRNEQGDGLDLDVLQESAAAHVQALTGQTLSWVAPPPTPPRTSGRAVKRRRKELD
;
A
#
# COMPACT_ATOMS: atom_id res chain seq x y z
N MET A 1 43.21 6.41 -48.85
CA MET A 1 43.53 7.21 -50.04
C MET A 1 42.63 6.75 -51.18
N THR A 2 41.97 7.71 -51.83
CA THR A 2 41.26 7.69 -53.15
C THR A 2 40.11 6.68 -53.35
N SER A 3 38.96 6.99 -53.93
CA SER A 3 38.31 8.22 -54.44
C SER A 3 36.88 7.83 -54.88
N ASP A 4 35.85 8.58 -54.48
CA ASP A 4 35.00 9.45 -55.33
C ASP A 4 33.85 8.83 -56.17
N ARG A 5 32.62 9.08 -55.70
CA ARG A 5 31.64 10.08 -56.19
C ARG A 5 31.16 10.13 -57.67
N LEU A 6 29.81 10.16 -57.77
CA LEU A 6 28.90 11.05 -58.57
C LEU A 6 28.20 10.53 -59.86
N ARG A 7 26.84 10.53 -59.79
CA ARG A 7 25.71 11.03 -60.67
C ARG A 7 26.03 11.56 -62.10
N PRO A 8 25.09 11.82 -63.06
CA PRO A 8 23.68 12.31 -62.93
C PRO A 8 22.65 11.97 -64.07
N ILE A 9 21.42 12.56 -64.02
CA ILE A 9 20.71 13.36 -65.09
C ILE A 9 19.16 13.17 -65.22
N MET A 10 18.42 14.29 -64.98
CA MET A 10 17.22 14.95 -65.60
C MET A 10 15.96 14.17 -66.07
N THR A 11 14.74 14.43 -65.55
CA THR A 11 13.69 15.49 -65.79
C THR A 11 12.90 15.42 -67.11
N THR A 12 11.55 15.42 -67.02
CA THR A 12 10.63 16.31 -67.78
C THR A 12 9.20 16.27 -67.18
N SER A 13 8.56 17.45 -67.06
CA SER A 13 7.14 17.63 -66.76
C SER A 13 6.35 17.95 -68.04
N LEU A 14 5.01 17.86 -67.98
CA LEU A 14 4.10 18.64 -68.83
C LEU A 14 2.68 18.69 -68.20
N THR A 15 2.00 19.81 -68.42
CA THR A 15 0.83 20.37 -67.71
C THR A 15 -0.41 20.53 -68.63
N VAL A 16 -1.63 20.29 -68.07
CA VAL A 16 -2.93 21.08 -68.15
C VAL A 16 -3.60 21.19 -69.56
N PRO A 17 -4.96 21.22 -69.79
CA PRO A 17 -5.95 22.14 -69.17
C PRO A 17 -7.46 21.72 -69.06
N GLY A 18 -8.26 22.57 -68.38
CA GLY A 18 -9.65 22.86 -68.79
C GLY A 18 -10.73 23.01 -67.70
N SER A 19 -11.25 24.23 -67.52
CA SER A 19 -12.28 24.68 -66.56
C SER A 19 -13.67 24.97 -67.21
N SER A 20 -14.80 24.96 -66.45
CA SER A 20 -15.70 26.14 -66.24
C SER A 20 -17.18 25.88 -65.81
N SER A 21 -17.71 26.87 -65.04
CA SER A 21 -19.11 27.34 -64.82
C SER A 21 -19.96 26.70 -63.69
N ARG A 22 -20.30 27.39 -62.57
CA ARG A 22 -21.29 28.50 -62.25
C ARG A 22 -22.75 27.97 -62.11
N ASN A 23 -23.66 28.35 -61.19
CA ASN A 23 -23.80 29.39 -60.15
C ASN A 23 -25.11 29.14 -59.31
N ASN A 24 -25.25 29.85 -58.17
CA ASN A 24 -26.48 30.35 -57.47
C ASN A 24 -26.95 29.75 -56.11
N THR A 25 -27.19 30.70 -55.18
CA THR A 25 -27.47 30.79 -53.72
C THR A 25 -29.00 30.82 -53.35
N PRO A 26 -29.48 31.17 -52.12
CA PRO A 26 -29.22 30.80 -50.69
C PRO A 26 -30.52 30.55 -49.83
N ARG A 27 -30.40 30.40 -48.48
CA ARG A 27 -31.40 30.42 -47.33
C ARG A 27 -31.66 29.04 -46.70
N ASP A 28 -31.72 28.76 -45.38
CA ASP A 28 -31.82 29.53 -44.12
C ASP A 28 -31.16 28.77 -42.92
N ILE A 29 -30.99 29.50 -41.81
CA ILE A 29 -30.28 29.35 -40.48
C ILE A 29 -30.96 28.30 -39.52
N PRO A 30 -30.56 28.03 -38.24
CA PRO A 30 -29.29 28.02 -37.46
C PRO A 30 -29.00 26.66 -36.74
N THR A 31 -27.78 26.40 -36.24
CA THR A 31 -27.48 26.34 -34.79
C THR A 31 -25.98 26.14 -34.53
N ALA A 32 -25.50 26.82 -33.49
CA ALA A 32 -24.10 26.97 -33.12
C ALA A 32 -23.62 25.85 -32.17
N ILE A 33 -22.42 25.32 -32.43
CA ILE A 33 -21.53 24.71 -31.42
C ILE A 33 -20.09 25.11 -31.77
N PRO A 34 -19.39 25.96 -30.98
CA PRO A 34 -17.96 26.15 -31.13
C PRO A 34 -17.15 25.11 -30.34
N ALA A 35 -16.00 24.77 -30.93
CA ALA A 35 -15.06 23.73 -30.55
C ALA A 35 -14.32 23.97 -29.22
N LEU A 36 -14.01 22.89 -28.52
CA LEU A 36 -12.97 22.85 -27.48
C LEU A 36 -11.84 21.91 -27.92
N LYS A 37 -10.82 22.50 -28.55
CA LYS A 37 -9.46 21.96 -28.53
C LYS A 37 -8.80 22.38 -27.21
N ARG A 38 -8.34 21.41 -26.41
CA ARG A 38 -7.11 21.57 -25.62
C ARG A 38 -6.58 20.21 -25.17
N ARG A 39 -5.54 19.77 -25.89
CA ARG A 39 -4.54 18.78 -25.47
C ARG A 39 -3.78 19.37 -24.28
N VAL A 40 -3.66 18.65 -23.17
CA VAL A 40 -2.70 18.97 -22.10
C VAL A 40 -1.62 17.89 -22.13
N SER A 41 -0.43 18.28 -22.58
CA SER A 41 0.80 17.50 -22.47
C SER A 41 1.40 17.72 -21.09
N PHE A 42 1.78 16.64 -20.40
CA PHE A 42 2.61 16.71 -19.21
C PHE A 42 3.99 16.15 -19.55
N THR A 43 4.99 17.03 -19.52
CA THR A 43 6.42 16.67 -19.52
C THR A 43 7.03 17.36 -18.32
N ASN A 44 7.41 16.60 -17.29
CA ASN A 44 8.36 17.05 -16.28
C ASN A 44 9.60 16.18 -16.42
N HIS A 45 10.68 16.78 -16.90
CA HIS A 45 12.03 16.24 -16.76
C HIS A 45 12.57 16.77 -15.43
N GLY A 46 12.79 15.87 -14.47
CA GLY A 46 13.53 16.16 -13.23
C GLY A 46 15.03 15.90 -13.44
N ASP A 47 15.84 16.82 -12.95
CA ASP A 47 17.31 16.81 -12.92
C ASP A 47 17.84 15.68 -11.98
N PRO A 48 18.78 14.81 -12.38
CA PRO A 48 19.22 13.67 -11.58
C PRO A 48 20.04 13.98 -10.31
N ASP A 49 20.49 15.23 -10.12
CA ASP A 49 21.53 15.56 -9.11
C ASP A 49 21.04 16.34 -7.88
N GLN A 50 19.75 16.29 -7.54
CA GLN A 50 19.27 16.92 -6.29
C GLN A 50 19.36 15.98 -5.08
N PRO A 51 19.88 16.45 -3.93
CA PRO A 51 19.93 15.65 -2.71
C PRO A 51 18.51 15.35 -2.21
N ILE A 52 18.27 14.07 -1.90
CA ILE A 52 17.03 13.56 -1.34
C ILE A 52 16.81 14.21 0.03
N PRO A 53 15.62 14.80 0.32
CA PRO A 53 15.35 15.40 1.62
C PRO A 53 15.37 14.37 2.75
N ASP A 54 16.02 14.71 3.86
CA ASP A 54 16.27 13.81 5.01
C ASP A 54 15.02 13.53 5.89
N LYS A 55 13.82 14.02 5.52
CA LYS A 55 12.60 13.86 6.33
C LYS A 55 11.38 13.54 5.47
N LEU A 56 10.69 12.45 5.83
CA LEU A 56 9.47 11.96 5.20
C LEU A 56 8.32 12.99 5.18
N GLU A 57 8.32 13.93 6.12
CA GLU A 57 7.34 15.01 6.26
C GLU A 57 7.44 16.03 5.10
N ASP A 58 8.64 16.27 4.57
CA ASP A 58 8.88 17.26 3.51
C ASP A 58 8.49 16.74 2.10
N LEU A 59 8.31 15.42 1.95
CA LEU A 59 7.87 14.78 0.69
C LEU A 59 6.36 14.87 0.45
N LEU A 60 5.59 15.24 1.49
CA LEU A 60 4.12 15.32 1.45
C LEU A 60 3.59 16.63 0.86
N GLU A 61 4.45 17.62 0.61
CA GLU A 61 4.06 18.92 0.04
C GLU A 61 4.09 18.95 -1.51
N ALA A 62 4.47 17.85 -2.17
CA ALA A 62 4.76 17.84 -3.61
C ALA A 62 3.54 17.56 -4.53
N ASP A 63 2.41 17.09 -4.01
CA ASP A 63 1.21 16.82 -4.83
C ASP A 63 0.19 17.96 -4.71
N ASN A 64 0.45 19.04 -5.47
CA ASN A 64 -0.55 20.07 -5.69
C ASN A 64 -1.68 19.54 -6.60
N VAL A 65 -2.75 19.07 -5.97
CA VAL A 65 -4.11 19.23 -6.52
C VAL A 65 -4.22 20.67 -7.02
N ARG A 66 -4.73 20.88 -8.24
CA ARG A 66 -5.04 22.23 -8.74
C ARG A 66 -5.98 22.93 -7.76
N GLU A 67 -5.43 23.65 -6.79
CA GLU A 67 -6.19 24.55 -5.93
C GLU A 67 -6.77 25.65 -6.82
N ARG A 68 -8.10 25.79 -6.78
CA ARG A 68 -8.73 27.06 -7.17
C ARG A 68 -8.15 28.14 -6.26
N PRO A 69 -8.03 29.39 -6.74
CA PRO A 69 -7.45 30.47 -5.92
C PRO A 69 -8.15 30.50 -4.57
N LYS A 70 -7.37 30.25 -3.51
CA LYS A 70 -7.81 30.42 -2.12
C LYS A 70 -8.35 31.85 -2.02
N GLN A 71 -9.67 31.99 -1.90
CA GLN A 71 -10.22 33.20 -1.30
C GLN A 71 -9.77 33.17 0.16
N GLN A 72 -8.59 33.73 0.40
CA GLN A 72 -8.12 33.99 1.75
C GLN A 72 -9.11 35.00 2.32
N MET A 73 -10.07 34.53 3.12
CA MET A 73 -10.95 35.44 3.84
C MET A 73 -10.05 36.35 4.69
N PRO A 74 -10.27 37.68 4.67
CA PRO A 74 -9.51 38.57 5.52
C PRO A 74 -9.64 38.11 6.98
N PRO A 75 -8.58 38.23 7.80
CA PRO A 75 -8.63 37.81 9.19
C PRO A 75 -9.77 38.55 9.89
N VAL A 76 -10.78 37.80 10.36
CA VAL A 76 -11.89 38.35 11.13
C VAL A 76 -11.30 38.90 12.44
N PRO A 77 -11.53 40.18 12.78
CA PRO A 77 -11.05 40.76 14.03
C PRO A 77 -11.52 39.93 15.22
N ARG A 78 -10.59 39.53 16.10
CA ARG A 78 -10.94 38.79 17.31
C ARG A 78 -11.43 39.75 18.39
N THR A 79 -12.46 39.33 19.11
CA THR A 79 -13.10 40.13 20.16
C THR A 79 -13.09 39.40 21.50
N GLN A 80 -13.41 40.14 22.57
CA GLN A 80 -13.87 39.51 23.80
C GLN A 80 -15.13 38.67 23.52
N GLU A 81 -15.31 37.60 24.28
CA GLU A 81 -16.48 36.74 24.19
C GLU A 81 -17.78 37.54 24.41
N THR A 82 -18.73 37.36 23.50
CA THR A 82 -20.03 38.03 23.47
C THR A 82 -21.05 37.30 24.34
N GLN A 83 -22.13 38.00 24.73
CA GLN A 83 -23.24 37.38 25.46
C GLN A 83 -23.92 36.26 24.66
N LEU A 84 -23.93 36.37 23.32
CA LEU A 84 -24.46 35.32 22.43
C LEU A 84 -23.58 34.08 22.49
N GLN A 85 -22.26 34.22 22.39
CA GLN A 85 -21.31 33.13 22.54
C GLN A 85 -21.46 32.42 23.90
N GLN A 86 -21.55 33.19 24.99
CA GLN A 86 -21.79 32.63 26.34
C GLN A 86 -23.11 31.85 26.43
N ALA A 87 -24.19 32.37 25.84
CA ALA A 87 -25.48 31.69 25.81
C ALA A 87 -25.44 30.40 24.99
N CYS A 88 -24.76 30.41 23.83
CA CYS A 88 -24.53 29.23 23.00
C CYS A 88 -23.70 28.17 23.72
N GLN A 89 -22.63 28.57 24.41
CA GLN A 89 -21.78 27.68 25.20
C GLN A 89 -22.53 27.04 26.38
N ALA A 90 -23.48 27.77 26.97
CA ALA A 90 -24.35 27.27 28.02
C ALA A 90 -25.53 26.42 27.49
N PHE A 91 -25.73 26.35 26.17
CA PHE A 91 -26.88 25.75 25.51
C PHE A 91 -28.24 26.29 26.02
N ASP A 92 -28.26 27.56 26.44
CA ASP A 92 -29.48 28.24 26.93
C ASP A 92 -30.29 28.75 25.73
N VAL A 93 -31.19 27.90 25.26
CA VAL A 93 -32.06 28.18 24.10
C VAL A 93 -32.84 29.48 24.28
N ASN A 94 -33.41 29.72 25.47
CA ASN A 94 -34.25 30.89 25.71
C ASN A 94 -33.42 32.18 25.65
N ARG A 95 -32.21 32.15 26.21
CA ARG A 95 -31.30 33.29 26.16
C ARG A 95 -30.73 33.54 24.77
N VAL A 96 -30.44 32.48 24.00
CA VAL A 96 -30.05 32.64 22.59
C VAL A 96 -31.16 33.30 21.80
N LEU A 97 -32.40 32.78 21.91
CA LEU A 97 -33.53 33.33 21.17
C LEU A 97 -33.82 34.78 21.56
N SER A 98 -33.74 35.14 22.84
CA SER A 98 -33.94 36.52 23.29
C SER A 98 -32.87 37.48 22.77
N LEU A 99 -31.61 37.06 22.74
CA LEU A 99 -30.50 37.84 22.18
C LEU A 99 -30.60 38.02 20.65
N LEU A 100 -31.30 37.11 19.96
CA LEU A 100 -31.53 37.17 18.50
C LEU A 100 -32.88 37.81 18.11
N GLN A 101 -33.69 38.26 19.07
CA GLN A 101 -34.98 38.94 18.79
C GLN A 101 -34.79 40.30 18.11
N GLN A 102 -33.74 41.04 18.47
CA GLN A 102 -33.34 42.24 17.72
C GLN A 102 -32.43 41.80 16.56
N PRO A 103 -32.60 42.33 15.33
CA PRO A 103 -31.83 41.89 14.17
C PRO A 103 -30.33 42.15 14.44
N PRO A 104 -29.53 41.12 14.76
CA PRO A 104 -28.12 41.31 15.00
C PRO A 104 -27.44 41.60 13.67
N THR A 105 -26.33 42.32 13.69
CA THR A 105 -25.52 42.45 12.47
C THR A 105 -24.88 41.10 12.14
N ILE A 106 -24.67 40.84 10.85
CA ILE A 106 -24.02 39.60 10.39
C ILE A 106 -22.61 39.46 10.97
N GLU A 107 -21.93 40.59 11.20
CA GLU A 107 -20.63 40.66 11.86
C GLU A 107 -20.71 40.25 13.34
N SER A 108 -21.78 40.61 14.05
CA SER A 108 -21.97 40.23 15.45
C SER A 108 -22.27 38.74 15.61
N ILE A 109 -23.00 38.12 14.67
CA ILE A 109 -23.29 36.68 14.69
C ILE A 109 -22.02 35.87 14.45
N ASN A 110 -21.19 36.37 13.53
CA ASN A 110 -19.94 35.74 13.11
C ASN A 110 -18.72 36.26 13.87
N ALA A 111 -18.92 36.95 15.00
CA ALA A 111 -17.84 37.42 15.85
C ALA A 111 -17.00 36.22 16.33
N VAL A 112 -15.69 36.40 16.33
CA VAL A 112 -14.72 35.36 16.69
C VAL A 112 -14.08 35.75 18.02
N SER A 113 -14.19 34.88 19.02
CA SER A 113 -13.53 35.10 20.31
C SER A 113 -12.01 35.07 20.19
N TYR A 114 -11.27 35.50 21.23
CA TYR A 114 -9.82 35.36 21.25
C TYR A 114 -9.33 33.92 21.09
N ASP A 115 -10.11 32.94 21.56
CA ASP A 115 -9.85 31.51 21.40
C ASP A 115 -10.19 30.98 19.99
N GLY A 116 -10.78 31.82 19.13
CA GLY A 116 -11.07 31.49 17.75
C GLY A 116 -12.48 30.91 17.52
N TYR A 117 -13.40 31.04 18.47
CA TYR A 117 -14.72 30.41 18.36
C TYR A 117 -15.82 31.41 17.98
N THR A 118 -16.72 30.99 17.09
CA THR A 118 -17.98 31.69 16.80
C THR A 118 -19.12 31.15 17.66
N SER A 119 -20.25 31.85 17.73
CA SER A 119 -21.46 31.35 18.39
C SER A 119 -21.91 29.99 17.82
N LEU A 120 -21.80 29.83 16.50
CA LEU A 120 -22.12 28.57 15.82
C LEU A 120 -21.14 27.45 16.20
N PHE A 121 -19.86 27.77 16.33
CA PHE A 121 -18.84 26.83 16.76
C PHE A 121 -19.14 26.28 18.16
N LEU A 122 -19.41 27.16 19.13
CA LEU A 122 -19.75 26.79 20.51
C LEU A 122 -21.03 25.95 20.55
N ALA A 123 -22.05 26.32 19.78
CA ALA A 123 -23.29 25.54 19.67
C ALA A 123 -23.10 24.13 19.09
N CYS A 124 -22.00 23.85 18.37
CA CYS A 124 -21.66 22.53 17.85
C CYS A 124 -20.85 21.66 18.83
N THR A 125 -20.48 22.18 20.02
CA THR A 125 -19.71 21.45 21.04
C THR A 125 -20.58 20.66 22.04
N ALA A 126 -21.88 20.54 21.73
CA ALA A 126 -22.87 19.89 22.59
C ALA A 126 -22.50 18.44 22.90
N ARG A 127 -22.79 18.02 24.13
CA ARG A 127 -22.85 16.59 24.48
C ARG A 127 -24.23 16.01 24.17
N ASP A 128 -24.35 14.68 24.23
CA ASP A 128 -25.55 13.93 23.87
C ASP A 128 -26.84 14.46 24.53
N ASP A 129 -26.76 14.83 25.82
CA ASP A 129 -27.88 15.39 26.60
C ASP A 129 -28.34 16.79 26.12
N GLN A 130 -27.50 17.46 25.33
CA GLN A 130 -27.71 18.83 24.84
C GLN A 130 -28.01 18.88 23.34
N PHE A 131 -28.07 17.75 22.63
CA PHE A 131 -28.28 17.73 21.17
C PHE A 131 -29.58 18.42 20.72
N ALA A 132 -30.67 18.29 21.50
CA ALA A 132 -31.93 18.95 21.19
C ALA A 132 -31.80 20.48 21.25
N ALA A 133 -31.18 21.02 22.32
CA ALA A 133 -30.93 22.45 22.47
C ALA A 133 -29.97 22.96 21.39
N SER A 134 -28.87 22.24 21.16
CA SER A 134 -27.89 22.53 20.12
C SER A 134 -28.52 22.61 18.74
N ARG A 135 -29.38 21.67 18.37
CA ARG A 135 -30.09 21.70 17.07
C ARG A 135 -30.92 22.96 16.90
N VAL A 136 -31.70 23.36 17.91
CA VAL A 136 -32.52 24.59 17.86
C VAL A 136 -31.64 25.83 17.73
N ILE A 137 -30.57 25.91 18.51
CA ILE A 137 -29.62 27.04 18.48
C ILE A 137 -28.94 27.13 17.12
N VAL A 138 -28.42 26.01 16.59
CA VAL A 138 -27.75 25.98 15.28
C VAL A 138 -28.70 26.38 14.17
N GLU A 139 -29.93 25.84 14.15
CA GLU A 139 -30.92 26.17 13.12
C GLU A 139 -31.25 27.67 13.11
N GLU A 140 -31.43 28.27 14.29
CA GLU A 140 -31.66 29.71 14.39
C GLU A 140 -30.42 30.52 13.96
N LEU A 141 -29.22 30.14 14.39
CA LEU A 141 -27.99 30.83 14.00
C LEU A 141 -27.79 30.80 12.48
N LEU A 142 -28.01 29.64 11.84
CA LEU A 142 -27.93 29.51 10.37
C LEU A 142 -29.00 30.36 9.67
N ARG A 143 -30.24 30.38 10.18
CA ARG A 143 -31.32 31.25 9.69
C ARG A 143 -30.96 32.73 9.74
N ARG A 144 -30.11 33.14 10.69
CA ARG A 144 -29.62 34.52 10.84
C ARG A 144 -28.30 34.79 10.10
N GLY A 145 -27.79 33.82 9.34
CA GLY A 145 -26.58 33.99 8.51
C GLY A 145 -25.26 33.65 9.21
N ALA A 146 -25.29 32.83 10.26
CA ALA A 146 -24.07 32.28 10.81
C ALA A 146 -23.30 31.50 9.73
N SER A 147 -22.01 31.79 9.60
CA SER A 147 -21.13 31.19 8.61
C SER A 147 -20.59 29.86 9.10
N ILE A 148 -20.72 28.83 8.26
CA ILE A 148 -20.11 27.52 8.49
C ILE A 148 -18.62 27.48 8.11
N ASP A 149 -18.11 28.56 7.50
CA ASP A 149 -16.77 28.66 6.92
C ASP A 149 -15.69 29.18 7.85
N ILE A 150 -16.07 29.61 9.05
CA ILE A 150 -15.12 30.18 10.00
C ILE A 150 -14.53 29.03 10.82
N PRO A 151 -13.29 28.60 10.57
CA PRO A 151 -12.65 27.57 11.38
C PRO A 151 -12.16 28.17 12.70
N ASP A 152 -11.87 27.30 13.65
CA ASP A 152 -11.16 27.68 14.86
C ASP A 152 -9.67 27.97 14.63
N GLY A 153 -8.95 28.27 15.72
CA GLY A 153 -7.51 28.48 15.71
C GLY A 153 -6.72 27.28 15.14
N THR A 154 -7.23 26.05 15.25
CA THR A 154 -6.60 24.83 14.75
C THR A 154 -6.95 24.52 13.30
N GLY A 155 -7.94 25.21 12.73
CA GLY A 155 -8.41 25.00 11.37
C GLY A 155 -9.59 24.02 11.27
N CYS A 156 -10.14 23.59 12.39
CA CYS A 156 -11.29 22.70 12.43
C CYS A 156 -12.58 23.52 12.24
N THR A 157 -13.51 22.99 11.46
CA THR A 157 -14.80 23.61 11.15
C THR A 157 -15.92 23.03 12.02
N VAL A 158 -17.11 23.63 11.94
CA VAL A 158 -18.31 23.12 12.61
C VAL A 158 -18.67 21.68 12.18
N LEU A 159 -18.37 21.28 10.93
CA LEU A 159 -18.54 19.89 10.47
C LEU A 159 -17.63 18.92 11.25
N HIS A 160 -16.38 19.29 11.51
CA HIS A 160 -15.46 18.47 12.31
C HIS A 160 -15.96 18.31 13.73
N LEU A 161 -16.50 19.37 14.34
CA LEU A 161 -17.03 19.31 15.69
C LEU A 161 -18.28 18.44 15.77
N SER A 162 -19.26 18.65 14.90
CA SER A 162 -20.48 17.83 14.90
C SER A 162 -20.16 16.35 14.68
N ALA A 163 -19.18 16.04 13.83
CA ALA A 163 -18.67 14.69 13.65
C ALA A 163 -17.87 14.17 14.86
N THR A 164 -17.13 15.02 15.58
CA THR A 164 -16.36 14.66 16.78
C THR A 164 -17.28 14.33 17.97
N PHE A 165 -18.33 15.13 18.16
CA PHE A 165 -19.30 14.95 19.24
C PHE A 165 -20.45 14.01 18.87
N GLY A 166 -20.57 13.59 17.61
CA GLY A 166 -21.60 12.64 17.19
C GLY A 166 -22.99 13.23 16.98
N ASN A 167 -23.13 14.55 16.93
CA ASN A 167 -24.40 15.23 16.74
C ASN A 167 -24.83 15.16 15.26
N ALA A 168 -25.35 14.01 14.84
CA ALA A 168 -25.79 13.77 13.47
C ALA A 168 -26.93 14.71 13.04
N GLY A 169 -27.77 15.15 13.97
CA GLY A 169 -28.86 16.09 13.70
C GLY A 169 -28.34 17.47 13.28
N VAL A 170 -27.37 18.01 14.01
CA VAL A 170 -26.68 19.25 13.63
C VAL A 170 -25.84 19.04 12.37
N LEU A 171 -25.13 17.91 12.25
CA LEU A 171 -24.34 17.60 11.07
C LEU A 171 -25.20 17.63 9.79
N GLY A 172 -26.43 17.09 9.84
CA GLY A 172 -27.38 17.15 8.73
C GLY A 172 -27.86 18.56 8.38
N LEU A 173 -27.95 19.48 9.35
CA LEU A 173 -28.21 20.90 9.08
C LEU A 173 -27.01 21.62 8.45
N LEU A 174 -25.80 21.11 8.64
CA LEU A 174 -24.58 21.74 8.12
C LEU A 174 -24.21 21.24 6.72
N LEU A 175 -24.63 20.02 6.36
CA LEU A 175 -24.36 19.37 5.07
C LEU A 175 -25.29 19.86 3.94
N HIS A 176 -25.33 21.17 3.71
CA HIS A 176 -26.12 21.76 2.61
C HIS A 176 -25.35 21.88 1.27
N ASP A 177 -24.01 21.84 1.29
CA ASP A 177 -23.16 21.91 0.09
C ASP A 177 -22.30 20.62 -0.03
N PRO A 178 -22.51 19.79 -1.06
CA PRO A 178 -21.72 18.57 -1.29
C PRO A 178 -20.21 18.84 -1.45
N LEU A 179 -19.82 20.05 -1.86
CA LEU A 179 -18.40 20.39 -2.07
C LEU A 179 -17.60 20.54 -0.77
N ARG A 180 -18.24 20.42 0.39
CA ARG A 180 -17.62 20.70 1.71
C ARG A 180 -17.50 19.50 2.62
N VAL A 181 -17.99 18.34 2.20
CA VAL A 181 -18.03 17.13 3.02
C VAL A 181 -16.63 16.65 3.46
N ASP A 182 -15.62 16.87 2.61
CA ASP A 182 -14.21 16.51 2.84
C ASP A 182 -13.33 17.71 3.19
N VAL A 183 -13.88 18.72 3.88
CA VAL A 183 -13.05 19.82 4.42
C VAL A 183 -11.96 19.27 5.35
N VAL A 184 -10.77 19.84 5.31
CA VAL A 184 -9.59 19.33 6.01
C VAL A 184 -9.22 20.26 7.17
N CYS A 185 -9.06 19.72 8.39
CA CYS A 185 -8.58 20.48 9.53
C CYS A 185 -7.07 20.76 9.41
N ARG A 186 -6.68 22.03 9.56
CA ARG A 186 -5.30 22.49 9.28
C ARG A 186 -4.24 21.87 10.18
N SER A 187 -4.58 21.50 11.42
CA SER A 187 -3.61 20.99 12.38
C SER A 187 -3.16 19.56 12.10
N ASP A 188 -4.07 18.70 11.65
CA ASP A 188 -3.85 17.25 11.53
C ASP A 188 -4.23 16.66 10.16
N GLY A 189 -4.83 17.46 9.29
CA GLY A 189 -5.29 17.00 7.98
C GLY A 189 -6.54 16.12 8.03
N GLU A 190 -7.19 15.97 9.19
CA GLU A 190 -8.38 15.11 9.29
C GLU A 190 -9.61 15.76 8.67
N THR A 191 -10.48 14.95 8.08
CA THR A 191 -11.80 15.37 7.59
C THR A 191 -12.89 15.08 8.63
N PRO A 192 -14.13 15.61 8.49
CA PRO A 192 -15.25 15.21 9.35
C PRO A 192 -15.46 13.70 9.41
N LEU A 193 -15.25 12.98 8.29
CA LEU A 193 -15.37 11.52 8.27
C LEU A 193 -14.29 10.83 9.12
N HIS A 194 -13.06 11.34 9.13
CA HIS A 194 -12.02 10.85 10.05
C HIS A 194 -12.48 10.97 11.51
N ARG A 195 -13.05 12.11 11.91
CA ARG A 195 -13.54 12.34 13.28
C ARG A 195 -14.69 11.40 13.62
N ALA A 196 -15.69 11.28 12.75
CA ALA A 196 -16.81 10.38 12.97
C ALA A 196 -16.36 8.92 13.10
N CYS A 197 -15.45 8.46 12.24
CA CYS A 197 -14.85 7.13 12.31
C CYS A 197 -14.05 6.92 13.60
N ARG A 198 -13.20 7.87 13.97
CA ARG A 198 -12.33 7.82 15.16
C ARG A 198 -13.10 7.61 16.46
N PHE A 199 -14.13 8.41 16.66
CA PHE A 199 -14.95 8.37 17.86
C PHE A 199 -16.12 7.38 17.78
N GLY A 200 -16.34 6.78 16.61
CA GLY A 200 -17.32 5.72 16.39
C GLY A 200 -18.77 6.17 16.28
N HIS A 201 -18.98 7.37 15.75
CA HIS A 201 -20.31 7.98 15.62
C HIS A 201 -21.04 7.48 14.38
N LEU A 202 -21.62 6.27 14.47
CA LEU A 202 -22.17 5.53 13.30
C LEU A 202 -23.17 6.33 12.45
N HIS A 203 -24.02 7.14 13.08
CA HIS A 203 -24.99 7.98 12.35
C HIS A 203 -24.31 9.10 11.56
N CYS A 204 -23.26 9.71 12.13
CA CYS A 204 -22.47 10.71 11.42
C CYS A 204 -21.71 10.08 10.25
N ILE A 205 -21.15 8.88 10.44
CA ILE A 205 -20.47 8.13 9.37
C ILE A 205 -21.41 7.90 8.18
N ARG A 206 -22.59 7.34 8.42
CA ARG A 206 -23.60 7.10 7.36
C ARG A 206 -23.94 8.39 6.63
N LEU A 207 -24.26 9.43 7.38
CA LEU A 207 -24.68 10.71 6.81
C LEU A 207 -23.58 11.36 5.95
N LEU A 208 -22.33 11.33 6.41
CA LEU A 208 -21.19 11.85 5.64
C LEU A 208 -20.97 11.06 4.35
N LEU A 209 -21.03 9.73 4.40
CA LEU A 209 -20.88 8.89 3.21
C LEU A 209 -22.03 9.08 2.21
N GLU A 210 -23.27 9.22 2.68
CA GLU A 210 -24.44 9.56 1.85
C GLU A 210 -24.28 10.90 1.13
N HIS A 211 -23.53 11.85 1.72
CA HIS A 211 -23.20 13.13 1.11
C HIS A 211 -21.87 13.12 0.33
N GLY A 212 -21.29 11.94 0.07
CA GLY A 212 -20.13 11.78 -0.81
C GLY A 212 -18.77 11.96 -0.13
N ALA A 213 -18.68 11.85 1.20
CA ALA A 213 -17.40 11.87 1.90
C ALA A 213 -16.44 10.78 1.39
N SER A 214 -15.18 11.14 1.16
CA SER A 214 -14.18 10.21 0.64
C SER A 214 -13.57 9.34 1.74
N LEU A 215 -13.67 8.02 1.58
CA LEU A 215 -12.94 7.04 2.39
C LEU A 215 -11.44 6.96 2.04
N GLN A 216 -11.01 7.65 0.98
CA GLN A 216 -9.63 7.72 0.54
C GLN A 216 -8.94 9.04 0.92
N ALA A 217 -9.65 9.96 1.59
CA ALA A 217 -9.02 11.16 2.13
C ALA A 217 -7.91 10.76 3.11
N THR A 218 -6.76 11.45 3.05
CA THR A 218 -5.60 11.16 3.90
C THR A 218 -5.30 12.34 4.81
N SER A 219 -5.07 12.07 6.10
CA SER A 219 -4.60 13.08 7.05
C SER A 219 -3.09 13.34 6.92
N HIS A 220 -2.55 14.31 7.67
CA HIS A 220 -1.11 14.57 7.73
C HIS A 220 -0.32 13.36 8.27
N ALA A 221 -0.97 12.45 8.99
CA ALA A 221 -0.39 11.19 9.45
C ALA A 221 -0.55 10.04 8.43
N LEU A 222 -0.97 10.34 7.19
CA LEU A 222 -1.11 9.40 6.06
C LEU A 222 -2.12 8.28 6.28
N VAL A 223 -3.04 8.49 7.22
CA VAL A 223 -4.13 7.56 7.55
C VAL A 223 -5.42 8.01 6.89
N THR A 224 -6.27 7.05 6.53
CA THR A 224 -7.63 7.30 6.02
C THR A 224 -8.68 7.20 7.13
N PRO A 225 -9.96 7.56 6.89
CA PRO A 225 -11.02 7.36 7.87
C PRO A 225 -11.15 5.90 8.34
N VAL A 226 -10.91 4.94 7.45
CA VAL A 226 -10.93 3.50 7.77
C VAL A 226 -9.79 3.15 8.74
N ASP A 227 -8.61 3.75 8.59
CA ASP A 227 -7.45 3.48 9.44
C ASP A 227 -7.62 4.02 10.87
N VAL A 228 -8.47 5.03 11.05
CA VAL A 228 -8.76 5.62 12.38
C VAL A 228 -10.05 5.08 13.01
N ALA A 229 -10.80 4.23 12.29
CA ALA A 229 -12.09 3.70 12.71
C ALA A 229 -12.05 3.08 14.11
N GLY A 230 -12.85 3.61 15.03
CA GLY A 230 -13.00 3.15 16.40
C GLY A 230 -11.72 3.16 17.24
N LEU A 231 -10.75 4.05 16.94
CA LEU A 231 -9.57 4.25 17.81
C LEU A 231 -9.93 4.81 19.18
N SER A 232 -11.03 5.55 19.28
CA SER A 232 -11.51 6.21 20.50
C SER A 232 -12.92 5.74 20.88
N SER A 233 -13.38 4.63 20.32
CA SER A 233 -14.69 4.04 20.58
C SER A 233 -14.56 2.67 21.25
N THR A 234 -15.54 2.31 22.08
CA THR A 234 -15.67 0.96 22.65
C THR A 234 -16.31 -0.03 21.67
N ASP A 235 -16.97 0.45 20.60
CA ASP A 235 -17.65 -0.37 19.58
C ASP A 235 -16.92 -0.28 18.23
N ARG A 236 -15.66 -0.73 18.20
CA ARG A 236 -14.85 -0.68 16.97
C ARG A 236 -15.43 -1.56 15.85
N ASP A 237 -15.97 -2.72 16.20
CA ASP A 237 -16.59 -3.64 15.24
C ASP A 237 -17.84 -3.04 14.60
N GLY A 238 -18.67 -2.32 15.37
CA GLY A 238 -19.83 -1.59 14.85
C GLY A 238 -19.43 -0.49 13.86
N VAL A 239 -18.31 0.21 14.08
CA VAL A 239 -17.78 1.20 13.13
C VAL A 239 -17.40 0.54 11.81
N PHE A 240 -16.67 -0.57 11.87
CA PHE A 240 -16.26 -1.29 10.66
C PHE A 240 -17.44 -1.93 9.93
N ALA A 241 -18.40 -2.51 10.65
CA ALA A 241 -19.62 -3.03 10.07
C ALA A 241 -20.42 -1.93 9.36
N CYS A 242 -20.51 -0.74 9.95
CA CYS A 242 -21.15 0.42 9.34
C CYS A 242 -20.45 0.84 8.03
N LEU A 243 -19.13 0.98 8.07
CA LEU A 243 -18.34 1.33 6.88
C LEU A 243 -18.47 0.28 5.77
N ALA A 244 -18.35 -1.01 6.11
CA ALA A 244 -18.41 -2.10 5.15
C ALA A 244 -19.81 -2.30 4.56
N ALA A 245 -20.86 -1.95 5.30
CA ALA A 245 -22.24 -1.98 4.81
C ALA A 245 -22.50 -0.91 3.75
N VAL A 246 -21.89 0.28 3.90
CA VAL A 246 -22.03 1.38 2.93
C VAL A 246 -21.09 1.18 1.74
N GLN A 247 -19.85 0.77 1.98
CA GLN A 247 -18.84 0.58 0.95
C GLN A 247 -18.06 -0.73 1.18
N PRO A 248 -18.53 -1.85 0.62
CA PRO A 248 -17.89 -3.15 0.78
C PRO A 248 -16.43 -3.19 0.30
N SER A 249 -16.05 -2.29 -0.62
CA SER A 249 -14.71 -2.21 -1.19
C SER A 249 -13.61 -1.83 -0.20
N ILE A 250 -13.95 -1.43 1.03
CA ILE A 250 -12.92 -1.16 2.06
C ILE A 250 -12.28 -2.43 2.61
N LYS A 251 -12.90 -3.60 2.38
CA LYS A 251 -12.41 -4.87 2.90
C LYS A 251 -11.07 -5.25 2.29
N THR A 252 -10.28 -5.96 3.07
CA THR A 252 -9.06 -6.62 2.61
C THR A 252 -9.43 -7.97 2.01
N LEU A 253 -9.02 -8.22 0.77
CA LEU A 253 -9.21 -9.52 0.12
C LEU A 253 -8.15 -10.50 0.62
N VAL A 254 -8.55 -11.70 1.06
CA VAL A 254 -7.65 -12.80 1.39
C VAL A 254 -7.92 -13.95 0.43
N LEU A 255 -6.90 -14.34 -0.33
CA LEU A 255 -7.02 -15.41 -1.32
C LEU A 255 -6.29 -16.66 -0.85
N HIS A 256 -6.96 -17.80 -0.93
CA HIS A 256 -6.37 -19.13 -0.73
C HIS A 256 -7.02 -20.12 -1.69
N HIS A 257 -6.44 -21.28 -1.93
CA HIS A 257 -7.09 -22.27 -2.79
C HIS A 257 -6.70 -23.72 -2.44
N PRO A 258 -7.63 -24.69 -2.45
CA PRO A 258 -7.34 -26.10 -2.15
C PRO A 258 -6.27 -26.73 -3.05
N ASP A 259 -6.18 -26.36 -4.34
CA ASP A 259 -5.08 -26.80 -5.22
C ASP A 259 -3.68 -26.54 -4.64
N CYS A 260 -3.52 -25.54 -3.78
CA CYS A 260 -2.23 -25.25 -3.13
C CYS A 260 -1.85 -26.36 -2.13
N HIS A 261 -2.80 -27.14 -1.59
CA HIS A 261 -2.56 -28.29 -0.72
C HIS A 261 -2.02 -29.51 -1.50
N ASP A 262 -2.30 -29.60 -2.80
CA ASP A 262 -1.89 -30.73 -3.64
C ASP A 262 -0.38 -30.72 -3.98
N HIS A 263 0.33 -29.62 -3.70
CA HIS A 263 1.79 -29.61 -3.75
C HIS A 263 2.36 -30.40 -2.57
N VAL A 264 2.59 -31.69 -2.75
CA VAL A 264 3.20 -32.56 -1.74
C VAL A 264 4.71 -32.41 -1.73
N THR A 265 5.29 -32.32 -0.53
CA THR A 265 6.73 -32.30 -0.25
C THR A 265 7.16 -33.58 0.48
N THR A 266 8.46 -33.83 0.61
CA THR A 266 8.97 -34.97 1.40
C THR A 266 8.55 -34.90 2.87
N ALA A 267 8.51 -36.04 3.56
CA ALA A 267 8.19 -36.08 5.00
C ALA A 267 9.10 -35.13 5.80
N THR A 268 8.55 -34.47 6.83
CA THR A 268 9.24 -33.49 7.70
C THR A 268 9.74 -32.21 7.01
N HIS A 269 9.33 -31.98 5.76
CA HIS A 269 9.67 -30.76 5.04
C HIS A 269 8.93 -29.54 5.62
N GLN A 270 9.63 -28.42 5.72
CA GLN A 270 9.11 -27.20 6.34
C GLN A 270 8.09 -26.46 5.50
N GLU A 271 8.25 -26.50 4.18
CA GLU A 271 7.23 -26.05 3.24
C GLU A 271 6.13 -27.12 3.17
N SER A 272 4.94 -26.80 3.69
CA SER A 272 3.84 -27.73 3.91
C SER A 272 2.46 -27.05 3.76
N PRO A 273 1.38 -27.81 3.46
CA PRO A 273 0.02 -27.27 3.39
C PRO A 273 -0.47 -26.62 4.70
N GLN A 274 0.01 -27.11 5.84
CA GLN A 274 -0.40 -26.63 7.18
C GLN A 274 -0.09 -25.13 7.38
N ARG A 275 0.86 -24.57 6.62
CA ARG A 275 1.13 -23.12 6.62
C ARG A 275 -0.11 -22.30 6.25
N ILE A 276 -0.83 -22.71 5.19
CA ILE A 276 -2.06 -22.02 4.75
C ILE A 276 -3.14 -22.18 5.82
N ASP A 277 -3.38 -23.42 6.28
CA ASP A 277 -4.45 -23.71 7.23
C ASP A 277 -4.24 -22.99 8.57
N GLY A 278 -3.00 -22.94 9.04
CA GLY A 278 -2.61 -22.22 10.25
C GLY A 278 -2.93 -20.73 10.13
N ILE A 279 -2.51 -20.09 9.04
CA ILE A 279 -2.77 -18.66 8.79
C ILE A 279 -4.28 -18.42 8.77
N LEU A 280 -5.03 -19.13 7.92
CA LEU A 280 -6.49 -18.93 7.79
C LEU A 280 -7.22 -19.16 9.13
N GLY A 281 -6.78 -20.15 9.91
CA GLY A 281 -7.31 -20.42 11.25
C GLY A 281 -7.16 -19.23 12.21
N ARG A 282 -6.05 -18.49 12.11
CA ARG A 282 -5.73 -17.29 12.91
C ARG A 282 -6.45 -16.03 12.41
N LEU A 283 -6.87 -15.99 11.14
CA LEU A 283 -7.55 -14.84 10.55
C LEU A 283 -9.06 -14.75 10.85
N ARG A 284 -9.67 -15.83 11.37
CA ARG A 284 -11.11 -15.88 11.68
C ARG A 284 -11.66 -14.69 12.50
N PRO A 285 -10.96 -14.16 13.51
CA PRO A 285 -11.44 -13.00 14.27
C PRO A 285 -11.60 -11.72 13.44
N PHE A 286 -10.98 -11.60 12.26
CA PHE A 286 -11.04 -10.41 11.41
C PHE A 286 -12.17 -10.45 10.38
N HIS A 287 -13.12 -11.40 10.47
CA HIS A 287 -14.10 -11.70 9.41
C HIS A 287 -14.98 -10.50 8.96
N LEU A 288 -15.17 -9.47 9.79
CA LEU A 288 -15.92 -8.27 9.41
C LEU A 288 -15.17 -7.41 8.38
N LEU A 289 -13.84 -7.48 8.36
CA LEU A 289 -12.96 -6.67 7.52
C LEU A 289 -12.31 -7.44 6.37
N LEU A 290 -12.48 -8.76 6.37
CA LEU A 290 -11.94 -9.62 5.34
C LEU A 290 -13.03 -10.04 4.38
N ASP A 291 -12.68 -10.12 3.10
CA ASP A 291 -13.34 -10.99 2.15
C ASP A 291 -12.39 -12.16 1.86
N VAL A 292 -12.76 -13.37 2.31
CA VAL A 292 -11.92 -14.56 2.14
C VAL A 292 -12.47 -15.38 1.00
N SER A 293 -11.67 -15.58 -0.05
CA SER A 293 -12.12 -16.24 -1.27
C SER A 293 -11.14 -17.31 -1.74
N SER A 294 -11.73 -18.35 -2.35
CA SER A 294 -11.02 -19.36 -3.15
C SER A 294 -11.51 -19.40 -4.59
N ASP A 295 -12.33 -18.44 -5.01
CA ASP A 295 -12.87 -18.35 -6.36
C ASP A 295 -12.03 -17.40 -7.23
N PHE A 296 -11.03 -17.95 -7.89
CA PHE A 296 -10.18 -17.24 -8.84
C PHE A 296 -9.50 -18.21 -9.81
N PRO A 297 -9.16 -17.77 -11.03
CA PRO A 297 -8.60 -18.67 -12.05
C PRO A 297 -7.12 -18.99 -11.81
N PHE A 298 -6.60 -19.97 -12.56
CA PHE A 298 -5.15 -20.15 -12.73
C PHE A 298 -4.51 -18.95 -13.41
N ALA A 299 -3.20 -18.75 -13.18
CA ALA A 299 -2.40 -17.87 -14.04
C ALA A 299 -2.46 -18.36 -15.49
N THR A 300 -2.65 -17.42 -16.41
CA THR A 300 -2.64 -17.74 -17.83
C THR A 300 -1.22 -18.05 -18.30
N LEU A 301 -1.09 -18.91 -19.32
CA LEU A 301 0.22 -19.18 -19.92
C LEU A 301 0.89 -17.92 -20.48
N ALA A 302 0.10 -16.95 -20.94
CA ALA A 302 0.60 -15.66 -21.40
C ALA A 302 1.26 -14.87 -20.25
N ALA A 303 0.65 -14.85 -19.07
CA ALA A 303 1.23 -14.21 -17.89
C ALA A 303 2.54 -14.89 -17.46
N VAL A 304 2.57 -16.24 -17.42
CA VAL A 304 3.77 -17.00 -17.05
C VAL A 304 4.92 -16.77 -18.06
N ARG A 305 4.63 -16.73 -19.36
CA ARG A 305 5.62 -16.52 -20.44
C ARG A 305 6.27 -15.13 -20.46
N ARG A 306 5.72 -14.14 -19.75
CA ARG A 306 6.35 -12.82 -19.60
C ARG A 306 7.51 -12.83 -18.60
N VAL A 307 7.55 -13.85 -17.74
CA VAL A 307 8.42 -13.91 -16.58
C VAL A 307 9.44 -15.04 -16.67
N HIS A 308 9.06 -16.14 -17.30
CA HIS A 308 9.89 -17.33 -17.39
C HIS A 308 10.16 -17.71 -18.85
N SER A 309 11.38 -18.20 -19.10
CA SER A 309 11.78 -18.70 -20.41
C SER A 309 10.91 -19.86 -20.88
N ALA A 310 10.69 -19.94 -22.20
CA ALA A 310 9.96 -21.05 -22.80
C ALA A 310 10.56 -22.41 -22.44
N LYS A 311 11.91 -22.50 -22.43
CA LYS A 311 12.64 -23.71 -22.05
C LYS A 311 12.30 -24.17 -20.63
N TYR A 312 12.27 -23.26 -19.66
CA TYR A 312 11.91 -23.58 -18.28
C TYR A 312 10.44 -24.03 -18.17
N ILE A 313 9.53 -23.29 -18.82
CA ILE A 313 8.09 -23.63 -18.82
C ILE A 313 7.83 -25.03 -19.41
N ASP A 314 8.46 -25.36 -20.53
CA ASP A 314 8.29 -26.67 -21.18
C ASP A 314 8.96 -27.80 -20.37
N THR A 315 10.05 -27.49 -19.66
CA THR A 315 10.64 -28.41 -18.67
C THR A 315 9.65 -28.70 -17.54
N LEU A 316 9.01 -27.68 -16.93
CA LEU A 316 8.01 -27.89 -15.87
C LEU A 316 6.83 -28.75 -16.33
N LYS A 317 6.35 -28.56 -17.58
CA LYS A 317 5.30 -29.42 -18.16
C LYS A 317 5.76 -30.87 -18.31
N SER A 318 6.99 -31.08 -18.77
CA SER A 318 7.58 -32.41 -18.94
C SER A 318 7.74 -33.11 -17.60
N LEU A 319 8.23 -32.39 -16.59
CA LEU A 319 8.31 -32.90 -15.21
C LEU A 319 6.93 -33.21 -14.64
N HIS A 320 5.93 -32.36 -14.89
CA HIS A 320 4.55 -32.63 -14.48
C HIS A 320 4.01 -33.94 -15.07
N HIS A 321 4.24 -34.20 -16.35
CA HIS A 321 3.85 -35.46 -16.96
C HIS A 321 4.61 -36.64 -16.33
N HIS A 322 5.93 -36.49 -16.13
CA HIS A 322 6.77 -37.52 -15.52
C HIS A 322 6.29 -37.93 -14.11
N VAL A 323 5.93 -36.96 -13.25
CA VAL A 323 5.46 -37.27 -11.89
C VAL A 323 4.07 -37.91 -11.84
N GLN A 324 3.24 -37.75 -12.89
CA GLN A 324 1.95 -38.47 -12.96
C GLN A 324 2.16 -39.98 -13.06
N THR A 325 3.16 -40.42 -13.81
CA THR A 325 3.45 -41.85 -14.04
C THR A 325 4.49 -42.42 -13.06
N ASN A 326 5.17 -41.57 -12.29
CA ASN A 326 6.17 -42.00 -11.31
C ASN A 326 5.48 -42.66 -10.09
N ALA A 327 6.02 -43.81 -9.66
CA ALA A 327 5.51 -44.59 -8.52
C ALA A 327 5.50 -43.77 -7.21
N ASN A 328 6.54 -42.97 -6.96
CA ASN A 328 6.66 -42.15 -5.74
C ASN A 328 5.91 -40.81 -5.85
N GLY A 329 5.54 -40.39 -7.06
CA GLY A 329 4.76 -39.16 -7.31
C GLY A 329 5.42 -37.84 -6.90
N VAL A 330 6.68 -37.87 -6.42
CA VAL A 330 7.48 -36.73 -5.98
C VAL A 330 8.92 -36.91 -6.48
N ILE A 331 9.52 -35.82 -6.98
CA ILE A 331 10.92 -35.70 -7.35
C ILE A 331 11.51 -34.41 -6.76
N VAL A 332 12.82 -34.25 -6.77
CA VAL A 332 13.47 -32.97 -6.46
C VAL A 332 13.65 -32.13 -7.73
N LEU A 333 13.46 -30.83 -7.64
CA LEU A 333 13.41 -29.93 -8.79
C LEU A 333 14.80 -29.47 -9.25
N THR A 334 15.63 -28.97 -8.32
CA THR A 334 16.90 -28.29 -8.60
C THR A 334 17.80 -29.02 -9.62
N PRO A 335 18.16 -30.30 -9.43
CA PRO A 335 19.03 -31.00 -10.39
C PRO A 335 18.39 -31.19 -11.76
N ARG A 336 17.06 -31.28 -11.83
CA ARG A 336 16.36 -31.40 -13.10
C ARG A 336 16.42 -30.10 -13.89
N ILE A 337 16.38 -28.95 -13.21
CA ILE A 337 16.57 -27.64 -13.85
C ILE A 337 18.02 -27.42 -14.26
N GLN A 338 18.99 -27.82 -13.43
CA GLN A 338 20.42 -27.77 -13.79
C GLN A 338 20.69 -28.54 -15.09
N VAL A 339 20.22 -29.79 -15.18
CA VAL A 339 20.44 -30.61 -16.38
C VAL A 339 19.61 -30.10 -17.57
N ALA A 340 18.28 -30.00 -17.43
CA ALA A 340 17.40 -29.76 -18.56
C ALA A 340 17.46 -28.31 -19.08
N VAL A 341 17.62 -27.33 -18.19
CA VAL A 341 17.56 -25.89 -18.53
C VAL A 341 18.96 -25.31 -18.66
N GLN A 342 19.83 -25.50 -17.66
CA GLN A 342 21.17 -24.91 -17.66
C GLN A 342 22.18 -25.73 -18.47
N GLY A 343 21.89 -27.00 -18.78
CA GLY A 343 22.79 -27.87 -19.53
C GLY A 343 23.95 -28.42 -18.70
N THR A 344 23.83 -28.41 -17.37
CA THR A 344 24.80 -29.01 -16.45
C THR A 344 24.90 -30.51 -16.72
N ALA A 345 26.13 -31.04 -16.74
CA ALA A 345 26.35 -32.48 -16.88
C ALA A 345 25.72 -33.24 -15.70
N LEU A 346 25.20 -34.45 -15.94
CA LEU A 346 24.43 -35.21 -14.95
C LEU A 346 25.24 -35.50 -13.68
N ASP A 347 26.54 -35.78 -13.82
CA ASP A 347 27.49 -36.04 -12.74
C ASP A 347 27.91 -34.78 -11.96
N GLN A 348 27.71 -33.60 -12.56
CA GLN A 348 27.96 -32.29 -11.94
C GLN A 348 26.68 -31.68 -11.32
N ALA A 349 25.51 -32.26 -11.60
CA ALA A 349 24.25 -31.81 -11.01
C ALA A 349 24.18 -32.13 -9.52
N LYS A 350 23.45 -31.30 -8.77
CA LYS A 350 23.28 -31.47 -7.32
C LYS A 350 22.62 -32.81 -7.01
N GLN A 351 23.11 -33.52 -6.00
CA GLN A 351 22.53 -34.80 -5.62
C GLN A 351 21.11 -34.62 -5.06
N ASP A 352 20.23 -35.57 -5.38
CA ASP A 352 18.83 -35.51 -4.94
C ASP A 352 18.69 -35.41 -3.41
N ALA A 353 19.54 -36.13 -2.67
CA ALA A 353 19.50 -36.23 -1.21
C ALA A 353 19.76 -34.91 -0.46
N ILE A 354 20.31 -33.90 -1.13
CA ILE A 354 20.65 -32.59 -0.54
C ILE A 354 19.83 -31.44 -1.15
N CYS A 355 18.81 -31.78 -1.95
CA CYS A 355 17.90 -30.81 -2.55
C CYS A 355 16.63 -30.68 -1.70
N ASP A 356 16.15 -29.46 -1.61
CA ASP A 356 15.06 -29.04 -0.72
C ASP A 356 13.81 -28.60 -1.51
N THR A 357 13.95 -28.30 -2.81
CA THR A 357 12.79 -27.97 -3.65
C THR A 357 12.17 -29.23 -4.24
N ASN A 358 10.95 -29.53 -3.80
CA ASN A 358 10.19 -30.69 -4.23
C ASN A 358 9.31 -30.38 -5.44
N PHE A 359 9.00 -31.41 -6.24
CA PHE A 359 8.06 -31.34 -7.35
C PHE A 359 7.24 -32.64 -7.42
N SER A 360 5.95 -32.51 -7.19
CA SER A 360 4.96 -33.58 -7.09
C SER A 360 3.80 -33.42 -8.06
N ARG A 361 2.92 -34.42 -8.12
CA ARG A 361 1.76 -34.45 -9.05
C ARG A 361 0.92 -33.16 -9.07
N GLY A 362 0.69 -32.54 -7.90
CA GLY A 362 -0.08 -31.30 -7.79
C GLY A 362 0.73 -30.01 -7.95
N THR A 363 2.05 -30.07 -8.08
CA THR A 363 2.93 -28.90 -7.97
C THR A 363 2.69 -27.85 -9.06
N LEU A 364 2.62 -28.27 -10.32
CA LEU A 364 2.36 -27.32 -11.41
C LEU A 364 0.99 -26.65 -11.27
N LYS A 365 -0.02 -27.41 -10.83
CA LYS A 365 -1.37 -26.89 -10.57
C LYS A 365 -1.36 -25.87 -9.42
N ALA A 366 -0.72 -26.22 -8.31
CA ALA A 366 -0.55 -25.33 -7.15
C ALA A 366 0.18 -24.03 -7.53
N ALA A 367 1.31 -24.13 -8.25
CA ALA A 367 2.09 -22.97 -8.66
C ALA A 367 1.32 -22.04 -9.62
N LEU A 368 0.57 -22.61 -10.58
CA LEU A 368 -0.30 -21.81 -11.45
C LEU A 368 -1.45 -21.16 -10.68
N ARG A 369 -1.96 -21.82 -9.64
CA ARG A 369 -2.99 -21.26 -8.76
C ARG A 369 -2.43 -20.14 -7.89
N ALA A 370 -1.25 -20.33 -7.32
CA ALA A 370 -0.55 -19.31 -6.53
C ALA A 370 -0.32 -18.04 -7.36
N ALA A 371 0.27 -18.15 -8.55
CA ALA A 371 0.43 -17.00 -9.45
C ALA A 371 -0.91 -16.40 -9.93
N GLY A 372 -1.93 -17.24 -10.12
CA GLY A 372 -3.28 -16.81 -10.49
C GLY A 372 -3.96 -15.97 -9.42
N SER A 373 -3.74 -16.30 -8.14
CA SER A 373 -4.22 -15.51 -7.01
C SER A 373 -3.68 -14.09 -7.04
N VAL A 374 -2.40 -13.90 -7.35
CA VAL A 374 -1.77 -12.57 -7.44
C VAL A 374 -2.40 -11.74 -8.56
N CYS A 375 -2.60 -12.35 -9.75
CA CYS A 375 -3.26 -11.68 -10.86
C CYS A 375 -4.70 -11.25 -10.50
N HIS A 376 -5.45 -12.13 -9.82
CA HIS A 376 -6.80 -11.85 -9.38
C HIS A 376 -6.85 -10.75 -8.30
N ALA A 377 -5.96 -10.82 -7.31
CA ALA A 377 -5.83 -9.80 -6.26
C ALA A 377 -5.55 -8.42 -6.86
N ILE A 378 -4.58 -8.33 -7.79
CA ILE A 378 -4.26 -7.09 -8.50
C ILE A 378 -5.47 -6.57 -9.25
N GLN A 379 -6.18 -7.42 -10.01
CA GLN A 379 -7.39 -6.99 -10.71
C GLN A 379 -8.44 -6.45 -9.74
N SER A 380 -8.65 -7.12 -8.61
CA SER A 380 -9.64 -6.73 -7.60
C SER A 380 -9.29 -5.37 -6.98
N VAL A 381 -8.03 -5.16 -6.61
CA VAL A 381 -7.52 -3.93 -6.00
C VAL A 381 -7.46 -2.77 -7.00
N VAL A 382 -6.94 -2.98 -8.20
CA VAL A 382 -6.81 -1.94 -9.23
C VAL A 382 -8.18 -1.48 -9.74
N LEU A 383 -9.18 -2.37 -9.79
CA LEU A 383 -10.56 -2.02 -10.16
C LEU A 383 -11.37 -1.45 -8.97
N GLY A 384 -10.76 -1.24 -7.80
CA GLY A 384 -11.40 -0.67 -6.62
C GLY A 384 -12.48 -1.57 -6.00
N ARG A 385 -12.46 -2.88 -6.26
CA ARG A 385 -13.37 -3.85 -5.62
C ARG A 385 -12.97 -4.17 -4.19
N HIS A 386 -11.68 -4.04 -3.89
CA HIS A 386 -11.09 -4.21 -2.57
C HIS A 386 -10.03 -3.14 -2.35
N ARG A 387 -9.79 -2.78 -1.09
CA ARG A 387 -8.80 -1.76 -0.72
C ARG A 387 -7.38 -2.27 -0.98
N ASN A 388 -7.12 -3.50 -0.54
CA ASN A 388 -5.85 -4.19 -0.63
C ASN A 388 -6.09 -5.71 -0.56
N ALA A 389 -5.04 -6.52 -0.74
CA ALA A 389 -5.17 -7.98 -0.73
C ALA A 389 -3.94 -8.70 -0.16
N PHE A 390 -4.16 -9.90 0.38
CA PHE A 390 -3.13 -10.85 0.79
C PHE A 390 -3.37 -12.24 0.17
N CYS A 391 -2.41 -12.75 -0.59
CA CYS A 391 -2.46 -14.07 -1.21
C CYS A 391 -1.79 -15.11 -0.29
N VAL A 392 -2.61 -15.87 0.45
CA VAL A 392 -2.20 -16.99 1.31
C VAL A 392 -2.07 -18.26 0.46
N VAL A 393 -0.98 -18.35 -0.29
CA VAL A 393 -0.77 -19.41 -1.30
C VAL A 393 0.60 -20.06 -1.16
N ARG A 394 0.75 -21.22 -1.81
CA ARG A 394 2.01 -21.96 -1.94
C ARG A 394 2.01 -22.74 -3.26
N PRO A 395 3.19 -23.11 -3.81
CA PRO A 395 4.55 -22.82 -3.33
C PRO A 395 4.92 -21.32 -3.41
N PRO A 396 5.96 -20.87 -2.67
CA PRO A 396 6.51 -19.51 -2.78
C PRO A 396 7.10 -19.26 -4.18
N GLY A 397 7.53 -18.02 -4.46
CA GLY A 397 7.93 -17.62 -5.80
C GLY A 397 9.21 -16.80 -5.93
N HIS A 398 9.62 -16.01 -4.92
CA HIS A 398 10.65 -14.99 -5.11
C HIS A 398 12.07 -15.50 -5.49
N HIS A 399 12.36 -16.80 -5.29
CA HIS A 399 13.63 -17.43 -5.74
C HIS A 399 13.59 -17.98 -7.17
N ALA A 400 12.42 -18.12 -7.79
CA ALA A 400 12.32 -18.64 -9.15
C ALA A 400 12.74 -17.56 -10.17
N GLY A 401 13.89 -17.75 -10.83
CA GLY A 401 14.42 -16.81 -11.83
C GLY A 401 13.82 -16.99 -13.24
N TRP A 402 14.34 -16.26 -14.22
CA TRP A 402 13.95 -16.34 -15.64
C TRP A 402 14.04 -17.77 -16.19
N SER A 403 15.10 -18.48 -15.82
CA SER A 403 15.32 -19.90 -16.18
C SER A 403 14.92 -20.87 -15.07
N GLY A 404 14.16 -20.42 -14.08
CA GLY A 404 13.77 -21.19 -12.89
C GLY A 404 14.84 -21.24 -11.81
N LEU A 405 16.09 -21.46 -12.19
CA LEU A 405 17.26 -21.49 -11.31
C LEU A 405 18.34 -20.56 -11.88
N LEU A 406 18.90 -19.69 -11.03
CA LEU A 406 20.04 -18.84 -11.40
C LEU A 406 21.29 -19.71 -11.61
N LYS A 407 22.20 -19.27 -12.49
CA LYS A 407 23.37 -20.06 -12.93
C LYS A 407 24.22 -20.61 -11.77
N ASP A 408 24.42 -19.81 -10.73
CA ASP A 408 25.25 -20.15 -9.58
C ASP A 408 24.44 -20.40 -8.29
N ALA A 409 23.10 -20.52 -8.41
CA ALA A 409 22.26 -20.79 -7.26
C ALA A 409 22.35 -22.26 -6.84
N VAL A 410 22.50 -22.46 -5.53
CA VAL A 410 22.59 -23.79 -4.90
C VAL A 410 21.23 -24.47 -4.72
N SER A 411 20.13 -23.72 -4.88
CA SER A 411 18.75 -24.23 -4.80
C SER A 411 17.75 -23.33 -5.54
N CYS A 412 16.57 -23.88 -5.85
CA CYS A 412 15.38 -23.12 -6.26
C CYS A 412 14.61 -22.53 -5.06
N GLY A 413 15.01 -22.83 -3.81
CA GLY A 413 14.45 -22.20 -2.59
C GLY A 413 12.95 -22.43 -2.41
N PHE A 414 12.48 -23.66 -2.63
CA PHE A 414 11.05 -24.05 -2.61
C PHE A 414 10.18 -23.42 -3.71
N CYS A 415 10.74 -22.52 -4.52
CA CYS A 415 9.99 -21.75 -5.51
C CYS A 415 9.84 -22.49 -6.84
N ILE A 416 8.68 -22.35 -7.47
CA ILE A 416 8.38 -22.97 -8.78
C ILE A 416 8.14 -21.91 -9.85
N LEU A 417 7.24 -20.97 -9.61
CA LEU A 417 6.97 -19.82 -10.47
C LEU A 417 7.10 -18.55 -9.64
N ASN A 418 7.60 -17.47 -10.23
CA ASN A 418 7.73 -16.20 -9.53
C ASN A 418 6.39 -15.47 -9.50
N ASN A 419 5.63 -15.74 -8.43
CA ASN A 419 4.28 -15.22 -8.24
C ASN A 419 4.25 -13.68 -8.31
N ILE A 420 5.18 -13.00 -7.64
CA ILE A 420 5.20 -11.53 -7.56
C ILE A 420 5.53 -10.88 -8.91
N MET A 421 6.49 -11.43 -9.66
CA MET A 421 6.84 -10.92 -10.99
C MET A 421 5.76 -11.21 -12.04
N ILE A 422 5.07 -12.36 -11.94
CA ILE A 422 3.90 -12.64 -12.79
C ILE A 422 2.82 -11.59 -12.53
N GLY A 423 2.57 -11.27 -11.25
CA GLY A 423 1.67 -10.19 -10.86
C GLY A 423 2.09 -8.81 -11.39
N ALA A 424 3.36 -8.42 -11.22
CA ALA A 424 3.87 -7.13 -11.67
C ALA A 424 3.73 -6.94 -13.19
N GLN A 425 4.15 -7.93 -13.98
CA GLN A 425 4.00 -7.90 -15.44
C GLN A 425 2.52 -7.93 -15.85
N TYR A 426 1.68 -8.71 -15.16
CA TYR A 426 0.24 -8.72 -15.40
C TYR A 426 -0.39 -7.34 -15.17
N ALA A 427 -0.01 -6.63 -14.10
CA ALA A 427 -0.53 -5.31 -13.79
C ALA A 427 -0.21 -4.29 -14.88
N LEU A 428 1.06 -4.22 -15.28
CA LEU A 428 1.56 -3.28 -16.29
C LEU A 428 0.92 -3.51 -17.67
N ASP A 429 0.72 -4.78 -18.06
CA ASP A 429 0.16 -5.11 -19.37
C ASP A 429 -1.37 -5.05 -19.42
N THR A 430 -2.06 -5.37 -18.32
CA THR A 430 -3.52 -5.46 -18.28
C THR A 430 -4.17 -4.13 -17.92
N PHE A 431 -3.49 -3.30 -17.11
CA PHE A 431 -4.00 -2.01 -16.66
C PHE A 431 -3.08 -0.84 -17.00
N PRO A 432 -2.57 -0.70 -18.24
CA PRO A 432 -1.56 0.31 -18.59
C PRO A 432 -2.05 1.77 -18.42
N HIS A 433 -3.37 1.98 -18.35
CA HIS A 433 -3.98 3.29 -18.09
C HIS A 433 -4.05 3.65 -16.60
N VAL A 434 -3.93 2.66 -15.71
CA VAL A 434 -4.09 2.81 -14.25
C VAL A 434 -2.80 2.46 -13.50
N VAL A 435 -1.98 1.56 -14.05
CA VAL A 435 -0.72 1.08 -13.48
C VAL A 435 0.39 1.23 -14.51
N LYS A 436 1.26 2.22 -14.31
CA LYS A 436 2.45 2.49 -15.13
C LYS A 436 3.73 2.15 -14.38
N LYS A 437 3.72 2.20 -13.06
CA LYS A 437 4.84 1.90 -12.17
C LYS A 437 4.42 0.93 -11.08
N VAL A 438 5.20 -0.13 -10.87
CA VAL A 438 5.00 -1.11 -9.80
C VAL A 438 6.20 -1.09 -8.87
N ALA A 439 5.99 -0.98 -7.57
CA ALA A 439 7.05 -1.22 -6.60
C ALA A 439 6.86 -2.60 -5.98
N ILE A 440 7.95 -3.36 -5.84
CA ILE A 440 8.00 -4.65 -5.16
C ILE A 440 8.89 -4.46 -3.93
N VAL A 441 8.32 -4.68 -2.74
CA VAL A 441 9.06 -4.69 -1.48
C VAL A 441 9.12 -6.13 -0.97
N ASP A 442 10.30 -6.69 -0.91
CA ASP A 442 10.57 -8.02 -0.37
C ASP A 442 11.14 -7.87 1.04
N PHE A 443 10.41 -8.39 2.03
CA PHE A 443 10.85 -8.42 3.43
C PHE A 443 11.02 -9.84 3.97
N ASP A 444 11.03 -10.84 3.08
CA ASP A 444 11.44 -12.20 3.43
C ASP A 444 12.88 -12.19 3.95
N ALA A 445 13.21 -13.08 4.88
CA ALA A 445 14.57 -13.13 5.41
C ALA A 445 15.61 -13.44 4.34
N HIS A 446 15.20 -14.10 3.25
CA HIS A 446 16.04 -14.50 2.14
C HIS A 446 15.92 -13.50 0.98
N HIS A 447 17.05 -13.21 0.34
CA HIS A 447 17.04 -12.35 -0.85
C HIS A 447 16.18 -12.97 -1.97
N GLY A 448 15.21 -12.20 -2.48
CA GLY A 448 14.41 -12.52 -3.67
C GLY A 448 15.22 -12.52 -4.97
N ASN A 449 16.25 -13.34 -5.04
CA ASN A 449 17.20 -13.42 -6.15
C ASN A 449 16.55 -13.79 -7.49
N GLY A 450 15.46 -14.57 -7.48
CA GLY A 450 14.68 -14.85 -8.69
C GLY A 450 13.95 -13.62 -9.21
N THR A 451 13.35 -12.84 -8.31
CA THR A 451 12.70 -11.56 -8.63
C THR A 451 13.68 -10.58 -9.25
N GLN A 452 14.87 -10.44 -8.67
CA GLN A 452 15.97 -9.66 -9.26
C GLN A 452 16.40 -10.20 -10.63
N ASP A 453 16.68 -11.50 -10.75
CA ASP A 453 17.12 -12.13 -12.01
C ASP A 453 16.13 -11.87 -13.14
N ILE A 454 14.83 -12.04 -12.89
CA ILE A 454 13.80 -11.74 -13.90
C ILE A 454 13.86 -10.27 -14.31
N LEU A 455 13.97 -9.35 -13.36
CA LEU A 455 14.01 -7.91 -13.65
C LEU A 455 15.21 -7.53 -14.52
N GLU A 456 16.35 -8.19 -14.33
CA GLU A 456 17.55 -8.01 -15.16
C GLU A 456 17.33 -8.40 -16.64
N HIS A 457 16.40 -9.32 -16.91
CA HIS A 457 16.02 -9.79 -18.25
C HIS A 457 14.85 -9.00 -18.87
N LEU A 458 14.17 -8.15 -18.11
CA LEU A 458 12.97 -7.45 -18.59
C LEU A 458 13.32 -6.20 -19.42
N PRO A 459 12.71 -6.03 -20.61
CA PRO A 459 12.93 -4.83 -21.43
C PRO A 459 12.34 -3.57 -20.82
N ARG A 460 11.32 -3.68 -19.96
CA ARG A 460 10.64 -2.56 -19.28
C ARG A 460 11.01 -2.45 -17.80
N HIS A 461 12.26 -2.76 -17.42
CA HIS A 461 12.71 -2.75 -16.03
C HIS A 461 12.51 -1.39 -15.34
N ASN A 462 12.60 -0.27 -16.06
CA ASN A 462 12.38 1.08 -15.48
C ASN A 462 10.97 1.32 -14.91
N HIS A 463 9.99 0.47 -15.24
CA HIS A 463 8.63 0.53 -14.70
C HIS A 463 8.46 -0.23 -13.38
N ILE A 464 9.49 -0.95 -12.94
CA ILE A 464 9.48 -1.74 -11.71
C ILE A 464 10.58 -1.23 -10.81
N LEU A 465 10.25 -0.95 -9.56
CA LEU A 465 11.21 -0.76 -8.47
C LEU A 465 11.23 -2.05 -7.65
N PHE A 466 12.39 -2.66 -7.46
CA PHE A 466 12.56 -3.81 -6.57
C PHE A 466 13.42 -3.42 -5.37
N VAL A 467 12.89 -3.65 -4.17
CA VAL A 467 13.57 -3.39 -2.91
C VAL A 467 13.55 -4.67 -2.09
N SER A 468 14.71 -5.18 -1.68
CA SER A 468 14.84 -6.38 -0.85
C SER A 468 15.51 -6.06 0.47
N LEU A 469 14.88 -6.44 1.59
CA LEU A 469 15.43 -6.36 2.94
C LEU A 469 15.65 -7.78 3.48
N HIS A 470 16.87 -8.29 3.36
CA HIS A 470 17.17 -9.69 3.62
C HIS A 470 18.38 -9.84 4.52
N LEU A 471 18.45 -10.95 5.22
CA LEU A 471 19.64 -11.31 5.97
C LEU A 471 20.78 -11.65 5.01
N TYR A 472 21.97 -11.15 5.32
CA TYR A 472 23.16 -11.42 4.51
C TYR A 472 24.36 -11.72 5.40
N ALA A 473 24.80 -12.98 5.37
CA ALA A 473 25.97 -13.47 6.09
C ALA A 473 26.53 -14.72 5.40
N ASP A 474 27.80 -15.04 5.66
CA ASP A 474 28.43 -16.24 5.14
C ASP A 474 27.64 -17.50 5.55
N GLY A 475 27.31 -18.35 4.57
CA GLY A 475 26.53 -19.57 4.79
C GLY A 475 25.03 -19.34 5.01
N PHE A 476 24.50 -18.13 4.81
CA PHE A 476 23.07 -17.88 4.74
C PHE A 476 22.56 -17.94 3.30
N TYR A 477 21.47 -18.64 3.07
CA TYR A 477 20.87 -18.79 1.75
C TYR A 477 20.17 -17.48 1.32
N PRO A 478 20.19 -17.08 0.03
CA PRO A 478 20.87 -17.70 -1.10
C PRO A 478 22.32 -17.22 -1.31
N GLY A 479 22.87 -16.37 -0.44
CA GLY A 479 24.21 -15.81 -0.61
C GLY A 479 24.33 -14.75 -1.72
N SER A 480 23.21 -14.18 -2.16
CA SER A 480 23.15 -13.08 -3.15
C SER A 480 22.51 -11.82 -2.54
N GLY A 481 22.42 -10.74 -3.33
CA GLY A 481 21.83 -9.47 -2.87
C GLY A 481 22.78 -8.61 -2.04
N HIS A 482 24.09 -8.67 -2.32
CA HIS A 482 25.11 -7.88 -1.60
C HIS A 482 25.24 -6.44 -2.10
N SER A 483 24.77 -6.16 -3.31
CA SER A 483 24.91 -4.87 -4.00
C SER A 483 23.61 -4.48 -4.70
N HIS A 484 23.42 -3.17 -4.86
CA HIS A 484 22.32 -2.61 -5.64
C HIS A 484 22.62 -2.73 -7.16
N ASP A 485 21.57 -2.76 -7.98
CA ASP A 485 21.64 -2.44 -9.41
C ASP A 485 20.73 -1.24 -9.69
N LEU A 486 21.28 -0.05 -9.45
CA LEU A 486 20.55 1.22 -9.56
C LEU A 486 20.05 1.49 -10.98
N ALA A 487 20.76 1.00 -12.00
CA ALA A 487 20.37 1.17 -13.40
C ALA A 487 19.07 0.44 -13.74
N ARG A 488 18.71 -0.58 -12.94
CA ARG A 488 17.49 -1.37 -13.09
C ARG A 488 16.49 -1.17 -11.94
N ASN A 489 16.67 -0.12 -11.13
CA ASN A 489 15.87 0.13 -9.93
C ASN A 489 15.86 -1.05 -8.95
N ILE A 490 17.01 -1.70 -8.74
CA ILE A 490 17.16 -2.81 -7.79
C ILE A 490 17.94 -2.32 -6.57
N TYR A 491 17.28 -2.33 -5.42
CA TYR A 491 17.83 -1.87 -4.15
C TYR A 491 17.86 -3.01 -3.14
N ASN A 492 19.02 -3.65 -3.05
CA ASN A 492 19.29 -4.69 -2.07
C ASN A 492 19.83 -4.11 -0.75
N PHE A 493 19.14 -4.36 0.36
CA PHE A 493 19.54 -3.97 1.70
C PHE A 493 19.94 -5.19 2.52
N PRO A 494 21.22 -5.64 2.42
CA PRO A 494 21.74 -6.73 3.22
C PRO A 494 21.75 -6.34 4.71
N LEU A 495 20.90 -6.99 5.50
CA LEU A 495 20.79 -6.79 6.93
C LEU A 495 21.74 -7.75 7.67
N PRO A 496 22.54 -7.23 8.63
CA PRO A 496 23.41 -8.08 9.41
C PRO A 496 22.60 -8.92 10.42
N PRO A 497 22.98 -10.18 10.64
CA PRO A 497 22.36 -11.02 11.65
C PRO A 497 22.64 -10.51 13.07
N VAL A 498 21.81 -10.89 14.05
CA VAL A 498 21.97 -10.47 15.45
C VAL A 498 23.31 -10.94 16.05
N TRP A 499 23.85 -12.08 15.59
CA TRP A 499 25.16 -12.57 16.02
C TRP A 499 26.36 -11.81 15.44
N SER A 500 26.13 -10.86 14.53
CA SER A 500 27.23 -10.04 14.01
C SER A 500 27.80 -9.14 15.12
N ALA A 501 29.06 -9.39 15.48
CA ALA A 501 29.77 -8.64 16.51
C ALA A 501 30.18 -7.23 16.05
N SER A 502 30.32 -7.02 14.74
CA SER A 502 30.77 -5.75 14.14
C SER A 502 29.62 -4.81 13.76
N ALA A 503 28.38 -5.29 13.71
CA ALA A 503 27.22 -4.49 13.31
C ALA A 503 26.67 -3.64 14.46
N LYS A 504 26.59 -2.32 14.25
CA LYS A 504 25.99 -1.37 15.21
C LYS A 504 24.46 -1.43 15.25
N GLU A 505 23.82 -1.60 14.10
CA GLU A 505 22.38 -1.82 13.96
C GLU A 505 22.16 -3.22 13.38
N LYS A 506 21.25 -4.00 13.98
CA LYS A 506 20.94 -5.38 13.57
C LYS A 506 19.50 -5.76 13.92
N GLY A 507 19.05 -6.86 13.33
CA GLY A 507 17.72 -7.42 13.54
C GLY A 507 16.58 -6.41 13.38
N SER A 508 15.58 -6.46 14.27
CA SER A 508 14.42 -5.56 14.28
C SER A 508 14.77 -4.07 14.18
N THR A 509 15.86 -3.62 14.82
CA THR A 509 16.28 -2.21 14.75
C THR A 509 16.75 -1.83 13.35
N ALA A 510 17.61 -2.66 12.73
CA ALA A 510 18.09 -2.41 11.37
C ALA A 510 16.95 -2.50 10.34
N PHE A 511 16.04 -3.47 10.51
CA PHE A 511 14.88 -3.64 9.65
C PHE A 511 13.98 -2.40 9.63
N ARG A 512 13.58 -1.90 10.82
CA ARG A 512 12.77 -0.68 10.93
C ARG A 512 13.53 0.56 10.43
N SER A 513 14.80 0.69 10.81
CA SER A 513 15.68 1.78 10.37
C SER A 513 15.73 1.87 8.84
N ARG A 514 15.93 0.75 8.14
CA ARG A 514 15.97 0.72 6.67
C ARG A 514 14.63 1.03 6.03
N ILE A 515 13.52 0.55 6.59
CA ILE A 515 12.19 0.91 6.09
C ILE A 515 11.98 2.42 6.17
N THR A 516 12.21 3.03 7.34
CA THR A 516 11.97 4.47 7.54
C THR A 516 12.92 5.35 6.75
N SER A 517 14.22 5.06 6.79
CA SER A 517 15.26 5.94 6.23
C SER A 517 15.50 5.72 4.74
N VAL A 518 15.04 4.61 4.16
CA VAL A 518 15.36 4.27 2.76
C VAL A 518 14.15 3.80 1.97
N VAL A 519 13.43 2.76 2.43
CA VAL A 519 12.33 2.18 1.64
C VAL A 519 11.21 3.19 1.41
N LEU A 520 10.75 3.88 2.47
CA LEU A 520 9.66 4.86 2.33
C LEU A 520 10.07 6.06 1.45
N PRO A 521 11.25 6.70 1.63
CA PRO A 521 11.72 7.73 0.69
C PRO A 521 11.85 7.24 -0.76
N LEU A 522 12.38 6.04 -0.99
CA LEU A 522 12.51 5.46 -2.34
C LEU A 522 11.14 5.27 -3.01
N LEU A 523 10.18 4.70 -2.28
CA LEU A 523 8.82 4.51 -2.77
C LEU A 523 8.14 5.86 -3.05
N ALA A 524 8.30 6.84 -2.17
CA ALA A 524 7.76 8.19 -2.36
C ALA A 524 8.35 8.86 -3.62
N ALA A 525 9.67 8.76 -3.83
CA ALA A 525 10.34 9.29 -5.02
C ALA A 525 9.95 8.54 -6.29
N PHE A 526 9.78 7.21 -6.21
CA PHE A 526 9.37 6.39 -7.34
C PHE A 526 7.89 6.60 -7.72
N GLN A 527 7.04 7.02 -6.78
CA GLN A 527 5.60 7.23 -6.96
C GLN A 527 4.93 6.03 -7.69
N PRO A 528 4.92 4.82 -7.09
CA PRO A 528 4.31 3.65 -7.72
C PRO A 528 2.80 3.83 -7.85
N ASP A 529 2.20 3.20 -8.86
CA ASP A 529 0.73 3.07 -8.99
C ASP A 529 0.20 1.81 -8.29
N LEU A 530 1.09 0.89 -7.90
CA LEU A 530 0.77 -0.34 -7.20
C LEU A 530 1.98 -0.78 -6.39
N ILE A 531 1.76 -1.09 -5.11
CA ILE A 531 2.78 -1.72 -4.26
C ILE A 531 2.48 -3.20 -4.14
N LEU A 532 3.47 -4.02 -4.49
CA LEU A 532 3.49 -5.46 -4.28
C LEU A 532 4.44 -5.78 -3.13
N VAL A 533 4.05 -6.71 -2.26
CA VAL A 533 4.89 -7.15 -1.14
C VAL A 533 5.14 -8.64 -1.24
N SER A 534 6.41 -9.04 -1.39
CA SER A 534 6.84 -10.42 -1.16
C SER A 534 6.90 -10.63 0.35
N ALA A 535 5.85 -11.25 0.88
CA ALA A 535 5.57 -11.30 2.29
C ALA A 535 6.03 -12.62 2.93
N GLY A 536 7.34 -12.70 3.17
CA GLY A 536 7.95 -13.77 3.98
C GLY A 536 7.95 -13.43 5.46
N PHE A 537 7.62 -14.42 6.30
CA PHE A 537 7.60 -14.26 7.77
C PHE A 537 8.72 -15.04 8.48
N ASP A 538 9.68 -15.58 7.73
CA ASP A 538 10.81 -16.35 8.25
C ASP A 538 11.91 -15.49 8.89
N GLY A 539 11.84 -14.17 8.80
CA GLY A 539 12.66 -13.27 9.61
C GLY A 539 12.24 -13.24 11.09
N CYS A 540 11.11 -13.85 11.44
CA CYS A 540 10.56 -13.87 12.78
C CYS A 540 11.47 -14.63 13.77
N HIS A 541 11.49 -14.19 15.02
CA HIS A 541 12.11 -14.88 16.13
C HIS A 541 11.62 -16.34 16.18
N HIS A 542 12.55 -17.26 16.45
CA HIS A 542 12.35 -18.71 16.47
C HIS A 542 11.94 -19.39 15.16
N ASP A 543 11.66 -18.66 14.07
CA ASP A 543 11.39 -19.30 12.79
C ASP A 543 12.63 -20.04 12.29
N ILE A 544 12.44 -21.25 11.75
CA ILE A 544 13.53 -22.07 11.24
C ILE A 544 14.20 -21.50 9.98
N GLY A 545 13.50 -20.66 9.21
CA GLY A 545 14.07 -19.90 8.10
C GLY A 545 14.96 -18.74 8.55
N ASN A 546 14.93 -18.38 9.83
CA ASN A 546 15.75 -17.32 10.41
C ASN A 546 17.16 -17.79 10.84
N LYS A 547 17.58 -19.01 10.46
CA LYS A 547 18.81 -19.64 10.96
C LYS A 547 19.81 -19.88 9.84
N GLN A 548 21.10 -19.84 10.18
CA GLN A 548 22.17 -20.19 9.25
C GLN A 548 22.01 -21.64 8.76
N HIS A 549 22.26 -21.87 7.47
CA HIS A 549 22.13 -23.19 6.88
C HIS A 549 23.05 -24.20 7.59
N GLY A 550 22.47 -25.27 8.12
CA GLY A 550 23.23 -26.32 8.84
C GLY A 550 23.45 -26.08 10.33
N GLN A 551 23.07 -24.92 10.88
CA GLN A 551 23.10 -24.64 12.33
C GLN A 551 21.69 -24.50 12.89
N ARG A 552 20.95 -25.61 12.94
CA ARG A 552 19.55 -25.64 13.38
C ARG A 552 19.37 -25.31 14.88
N ASP A 553 20.44 -25.36 15.66
CA ASP A 553 20.51 -24.97 17.08
C ASP A 553 21.33 -23.69 17.31
N GLY A 554 21.70 -22.97 16.24
CA GLY A 554 22.57 -21.79 16.25
C GLY A 554 21.86 -20.45 16.47
N ALA A 555 22.63 -19.38 16.42
CA ALA A 555 22.22 -18.01 16.76
C ALA A 555 21.12 -17.43 15.85
N ILE A 556 20.47 -16.36 16.33
CA ILE A 556 19.24 -15.77 15.77
C ILE A 556 19.54 -14.82 14.60
N GLY A 557 18.83 -14.96 13.47
CA GLY A 557 19.02 -14.17 12.26
C GLY A 557 18.60 -12.71 12.41
N LEU A 558 17.42 -12.35 11.92
CA LEU A 558 16.85 -10.99 12.04
C LEU A 558 16.12 -10.76 13.38
N ASP A 559 15.69 -11.82 14.06
CA ASP A 559 14.96 -11.72 15.33
C ASP A 559 13.77 -10.72 15.29
N LEU A 560 12.96 -10.81 14.22
CA LEU A 560 11.76 -9.97 14.07
C LEU A 560 10.63 -10.49 14.94
N THR A 561 9.71 -9.62 15.34
CA THR A 561 8.49 -9.98 16.04
C THR A 561 7.28 -9.80 15.12
N PRO A 562 6.11 -10.41 15.42
CA PRO A 562 4.85 -10.08 14.76
C PRO A 562 4.58 -8.56 14.73
N GLY A 563 5.02 -7.83 15.76
CA GLY A 563 4.91 -6.37 15.82
C GLY A 563 5.74 -5.63 14.75
N ASP A 564 6.86 -6.19 14.31
CA ASP A 564 7.68 -5.62 13.23
C ASP A 564 6.98 -5.76 11.87
N PHE A 565 6.36 -6.91 11.60
CA PHE A 565 5.57 -7.11 10.38
C PHE A 565 4.32 -6.22 10.35
N TYR A 566 3.60 -6.09 11.48
CA TYR A 566 2.50 -5.12 11.59
C TYR A 566 2.98 -3.69 11.31
N TRP A 567 4.08 -3.28 11.93
CA TRP A 567 4.63 -1.93 11.77
C TRP A 567 5.05 -1.68 10.32
N ALA A 568 5.83 -2.58 9.72
CA ALA A 568 6.30 -2.47 8.34
C ALA A 568 5.12 -2.36 7.35
N THR A 569 4.12 -3.23 7.52
CA THR A 569 2.91 -3.23 6.69
C THR A 569 2.11 -1.94 6.87
N THR A 570 2.03 -1.42 8.09
CA THR A 570 1.38 -0.13 8.37
C THR A 570 2.07 1.00 7.63
N GLN A 571 3.42 1.05 7.67
CA GLN A 571 4.19 2.07 6.95
C GLN A 571 3.98 2.00 5.43
N LEU A 572 4.07 0.79 4.85
CA LEU A 572 3.86 0.59 3.42
C LEU A 572 2.43 0.94 2.99
N LYS A 573 1.42 0.56 3.78
CA LYS A 573 0.01 0.89 3.51
C LYS A 573 -0.25 2.39 3.62
N GLN A 574 0.29 3.07 4.63
CA GLN A 574 0.18 4.52 4.79
C GLN A 574 0.76 5.25 3.57
N LEU A 575 1.94 4.82 3.11
CA LEU A 575 2.49 5.38 1.88
C LEU A 575 1.64 5.02 0.65
N ALA A 576 1.11 3.81 0.58
CA ALA A 576 0.21 3.39 -0.49
C ALA A 576 -1.05 4.27 -0.56
N ASN A 577 -1.64 4.65 0.59
CA ASN A 577 -2.80 5.55 0.66
C ASN A 577 -2.53 6.85 -0.12
N VAL A 578 -1.31 7.37 -0.04
CA VAL A 578 -0.89 8.60 -0.71
C VAL A 578 -0.52 8.35 -2.18
N CYS A 579 0.45 7.47 -2.45
CA CYS A 579 1.04 7.36 -3.78
C CYS A 579 0.17 6.57 -4.78
N CYS A 580 -0.66 5.64 -4.29
CA CYS A 580 -1.43 4.75 -5.15
C CYS A 580 -2.86 4.47 -4.65
N GLN A 581 -3.46 5.36 -3.87
CA GLN A 581 -4.84 5.23 -3.38
C GLN A 581 -5.06 3.93 -2.57
N GLY A 582 -4.06 3.52 -1.82
CA GLY A 582 -4.08 2.33 -0.97
C GLY A 582 -3.88 1.01 -1.72
N ARG A 583 -3.61 1.03 -3.04
CA ARG A 583 -3.42 -0.17 -3.87
C ARG A 583 -2.16 -0.94 -3.46
N LEU A 584 -2.37 -1.93 -2.59
CA LEU A 584 -1.33 -2.81 -2.08
C LEU A 584 -1.78 -4.28 -2.18
N VAL A 585 -0.89 -5.14 -2.69
CA VAL A 585 -1.11 -6.60 -2.73
C VAL A 585 0.10 -7.30 -2.15
N SER A 586 -0.08 -8.12 -1.11
CA SER A 586 0.96 -8.97 -0.55
C SER A 586 0.78 -10.43 -0.94
N VAL A 587 1.88 -11.18 -1.00
CA VAL A 587 1.90 -12.59 -1.40
C VAL A 587 2.77 -13.35 -0.41
N LEU A 588 2.24 -14.43 0.16
CA LEU A 588 2.98 -15.27 1.10
C LEU A 588 4.22 -15.89 0.42
N GLU A 589 5.40 -15.68 1.01
CA GLU A 589 6.66 -16.31 0.60
C GLU A 589 7.10 -17.33 1.68
N GLY A 590 8.18 -17.06 2.41
CA GLY A 590 8.67 -17.87 3.52
C GLY A 590 7.92 -17.69 4.85
N GLY A 591 8.47 -18.30 5.89
CA GLY A 591 7.86 -18.44 7.22
C GLY A 591 7.30 -19.84 7.42
N TYR A 592 7.88 -20.56 8.36
CA TYR A 592 7.74 -22.01 8.50
C TYR A 592 7.49 -22.47 9.93
N GLY A 593 7.50 -21.54 10.89
CA GLY A 593 7.34 -21.87 12.29
C GLY A 593 8.64 -22.33 12.94
N ARG A 594 8.51 -22.92 14.12
CA ARG A 594 9.63 -23.45 14.92
C ARG A 594 9.50 -24.96 15.05
N ARG A 595 10.62 -25.66 15.29
CA ARG A 595 10.55 -27.08 15.66
C ARG A 595 9.81 -27.22 16.98
N ASN A 596 8.89 -28.19 17.04
CA ASN A 596 8.24 -28.57 18.28
C ASN A 596 9.25 -29.13 19.29
N GLU A 597 8.85 -29.22 20.56
CA GLU A 597 9.71 -29.71 21.65
C GLU A 597 10.22 -31.14 21.40
N GLN A 598 9.45 -31.96 20.69
CA GLN A 598 9.78 -33.34 20.33
C GLN A 598 10.75 -33.43 19.13
N GLY A 599 10.93 -32.35 18.37
CA GLY A 599 11.83 -32.26 17.22
C GLY A 599 11.36 -32.96 15.94
N ASP A 600 10.16 -33.54 15.93
CA ASP A 600 9.58 -34.33 14.83
C ASP A 600 8.51 -33.56 14.03
N GLY A 601 8.18 -32.34 14.43
CA GLY A 601 7.16 -31.49 13.81
C GLY A 601 7.47 -30.00 13.88
N LEU A 602 6.52 -29.19 13.41
CA LEU A 602 6.61 -27.73 13.41
C LEU A 602 5.42 -27.10 14.13
N ASP A 603 5.72 -26.23 15.09
CA ASP A 603 4.76 -25.30 15.67
C ASP A 603 4.72 -24.04 14.80
N LEU A 604 3.54 -23.75 14.24
CA LEU A 604 3.35 -22.64 13.30
C LEU A 604 2.93 -21.34 13.99
N ASP A 605 2.99 -21.27 15.32
CA ASP A 605 2.52 -20.12 16.12
C ASP A 605 3.13 -18.78 15.65
N VAL A 606 4.45 -18.73 15.46
CA VAL A 606 5.15 -17.52 15.02
C VAL A 606 4.78 -17.10 13.60
N LEU A 607 4.55 -18.05 12.69
CA LEU A 607 4.05 -17.78 11.33
C LEU A 607 2.61 -17.23 11.39
N GLN A 608 1.75 -17.89 12.16
CA GLN A 608 0.35 -17.52 12.31
C GLN A 608 0.21 -16.11 12.90
N GLU A 609 0.99 -15.80 13.93
CA GLU A 609 1.00 -14.49 14.57
C GLU A 609 1.55 -13.40 13.66
N SER A 610 2.63 -13.67 12.93
CA SER A 610 3.22 -12.71 11.99
C SER A 610 2.29 -12.40 10.82
N ALA A 611 1.66 -13.43 10.24
CA ALA A 611 0.67 -13.26 9.17
C ALA A 611 -0.61 -12.55 9.66
N ALA A 612 -1.08 -12.87 10.88
CA ALA A 612 -2.22 -12.17 11.48
C ALA A 612 -1.89 -10.69 11.75
N ALA A 613 -0.68 -10.39 12.25
CA ALA A 613 -0.22 -9.03 12.46
C ALA A 613 -0.12 -8.25 11.14
N HIS A 614 0.35 -8.88 10.06
CA HIS A 614 0.34 -8.31 8.72
C HIS A 614 -1.10 -7.98 8.25
N VAL A 615 -2.04 -8.91 8.37
CA VAL A 615 -3.45 -8.69 7.97
C VAL A 615 -4.14 -7.65 8.85
N GLN A 616 -3.83 -7.61 10.15
CA GLN A 616 -4.33 -6.59 11.07
C GLN A 616 -3.90 -5.18 10.63
N ALA A 617 -2.66 -5.02 10.15
CA ALA A 617 -2.20 -3.78 9.56
C ALA A 617 -2.92 -3.44 8.25
N LEU A 618 -3.10 -4.41 7.34
CA LEU A 618 -3.81 -4.23 6.06
C LEU A 618 -5.25 -3.73 6.26
N THR A 619 -5.95 -4.28 7.25
CA THR A 619 -7.33 -3.92 7.59
C THR A 619 -7.46 -2.59 8.33
N GLY A 620 -6.36 -2.02 8.83
CA GLY A 620 -6.38 -0.76 9.59
C GLY A 620 -6.79 -0.93 11.05
N GLN A 621 -6.71 -2.14 11.59
CA GLN A 621 -6.90 -2.37 13.02
C GLN A 621 -5.63 -2.07 13.81
N THR A 622 -5.77 -1.51 15.01
CA THR A 622 -4.63 -1.35 15.94
C THR A 622 -4.23 -2.66 16.59
N LEU A 623 -2.92 -2.90 16.66
CA LEU A 623 -2.31 -4.00 17.38
C LEU A 623 -2.54 -3.84 18.90
N SER A 624 -3.41 -4.67 19.50
CA SER A 624 -3.76 -4.57 20.94
C SER A 624 -2.66 -5.05 21.90
N TRP A 625 -1.60 -5.71 21.41
CA TRP A 625 -0.57 -6.37 22.24
C TRP A 625 0.87 -5.88 22.00
N VAL A 626 1.08 -4.90 21.13
CA VAL A 626 2.42 -4.36 20.83
C VAL A 626 2.53 -2.98 21.42
N ALA A 627 3.40 -2.84 22.42
CA ALA A 627 3.76 -1.53 22.96
C ALA A 627 4.23 -0.62 21.82
N PRO A 628 3.79 0.65 21.78
CA PRO A 628 4.28 1.59 20.78
C PRO A 628 5.81 1.67 20.85
N PRO A 629 6.50 1.93 19.72
CA PRO A 629 7.95 2.06 19.72
C PRO A 629 8.38 3.11 20.75
N PRO A 630 9.55 2.93 21.40
CA PRO A 630 10.13 4.02 22.19
C PRO A 630 10.26 5.24 21.26
N THR A 631 9.66 6.34 21.67
CA THR A 631 9.81 7.62 20.98
C THR A 631 11.31 7.91 20.85
N PRO A 632 11.82 8.27 19.65
CA PRO A 632 13.19 8.73 19.55
C PRO A 632 13.36 9.89 20.53
N PRO A 633 14.48 9.96 21.26
CA PRO A 633 14.68 11.02 22.24
C PRO A 633 14.47 12.35 21.53
N ARG A 634 13.49 13.15 22.00
CA ARG A 634 13.33 14.53 21.56
C ARG A 634 14.71 15.16 21.71
N THR A 635 15.34 15.56 20.61
CA THR A 635 16.49 16.43 20.67
C THR A 635 16.01 17.71 21.34
N SER A 636 16.20 17.77 22.67
CA SER A 636 15.97 18.98 23.43
C SER A 636 16.76 20.07 22.73
N GLY A 637 16.06 21.13 22.34
CA GLY A 637 16.66 22.31 21.72
C GLY A 637 17.68 22.90 22.69
N ARG A 638 18.94 22.47 22.56
CA ARG A 638 20.07 23.11 23.20
C ARG A 638 20.67 24.07 22.20
N ALA A 639 20.25 25.33 22.36
CA ALA A 639 20.97 26.56 22.07
C ALA A 639 22.04 26.48 20.96
N VAL A 640 21.67 27.04 19.81
CA VAL A 640 22.62 27.61 18.85
C VAL A 640 23.47 28.66 19.58
N LYS A 641 24.59 28.23 20.16
CA LYS A 641 25.68 29.14 20.57
C LYS A 641 26.64 29.29 19.41
N ARG A 642 26.59 30.48 18.82
CA ARG A 642 27.56 31.07 17.89
C ARG A 642 28.99 30.59 18.18
N ARG A 643 29.62 29.94 17.20
CA ARG A 643 31.08 30.01 16.99
C ARG A 643 31.34 30.79 15.69
N ARG A 644 31.55 32.09 15.86
CA ARG A 644 32.34 32.94 14.95
C ARG A 644 33.61 33.28 15.73
N LYS A 645 34.75 33.29 15.04
CA LYS A 645 36.17 33.33 15.49
C LYS A 645 36.79 31.93 15.51
N GLU A 646 37.87 31.64 14.81
CA GLU A 646 38.89 32.45 14.13
C GLU A 646 39.29 31.74 12.82
N LEU A 647 39.46 32.53 11.76
CA LEU A 647 40.34 32.23 10.63
C LEU A 647 41.62 32.99 10.94
N ASP A 648 42.69 32.25 11.19
CA ASP A 648 44.09 32.59 10.90
C ASP A 648 44.72 31.31 10.31
#